data_AF-A0AAQ1ZJM9-F1
#
_entry.id   AF-A0AAQ1ZJM9-F1
#
_cell.length_a   1.000
_cell.length_b   1.000
_cell.length_c   1.000
_cell.angle_alpha   90.00
_cell.angle_beta   90.00
_cell.angle_gamma   90.00
#
_symmetry.space_group_name_H-M   'P 1'
#
loop_
_entity.id
_entity.type
_entity.pdbx_description
1 polymer ?
#
loop_
_entity_poly.entity_id
_entity_poly.type
_entity_poly.pdbx_seq_one_letter_code
_entity_poly.pdbx_strand_id
1 'polypeptide(L)'
;MKAFIKTLFGLACGLLAIGNANAQSHQWKFVTTGEGSTYAIEKDGSLWAWGWNESGQLGIGGGDTKISVPTKVGTDNNWKSAVAGQSYAFFIKEDGTLWAAGDNTKGVQGVGDGMGHKIPTQIGTDNNWKSVSVSRFFGHTAIGLKTDGTLWAWGEGETGALGLGNYTNQTVPKQIGTDKDWASVTIGDHSTLALKTDGTLWGWGWNNNGTLCNLPSHVKTPTQIGTDHDWVEVFAVSTSAYGIKADGSLWVWGAADNNVLGLNDEEITKQKTPAKITTISEKVVFISGYRNGRVVGVGANGVATKVYVWGTNEDGALGNGTGVAADNPGGGITFTGVPVQTKLPEGTKITQLSSGEAYTIVLTDDGKLYGWGKNRGGQLGDHSSEAQMLFSTLPIPAGEKAKEEQDVFTFDAKNIPSSLKSAKQLILTGEWGTADFAALTAAIGNNSGFPPAGNNTIEKVDMSQATIKSGTSLHVAYGIGSVGTFQGCKALKEFVMPTKSEAAHFTSFRAAFQNCNKLEAIDMTGCTNLTNLTDAFFGCTTLKSCDLSSCSKITSSESLFDHCEAMEEVKLPSKIVLQKYAFGSCLKLKQIDWEAYEGTQAPDFAKDLFQYVTDFKAIRLIVPDAAYDSFAAHADWSKFTLVKASTAGIGNTPANQTFAPGKVYNLSGQYVTTVNSEKDLNNLPQGVYILHGRKVIVR
;
A
#
# COMPACT_ATOMS: atom_id res chain seq x y z
N MET A 1 33.00 -53.04 1.00
CA MET A 1 32.66 -53.72 2.26
C MET A 1 33.82 -53.56 3.24
N LYS A 2 33.78 -52.52 4.08
CA LYS A 2 34.22 -52.54 5.49
C LYS A 2 33.94 -51.18 6.10
N ALA A 3 32.90 -51.22 6.91
CA ALA A 3 32.30 -50.16 7.67
C ALA A 3 33.08 -49.89 8.96
N PHE A 4 33.01 -48.63 9.39
CA PHE A 4 32.75 -48.16 10.76
C PHE A 4 33.88 -47.84 11.76
N ILE A 5 33.81 -46.56 12.19
CA ILE A 5 34.11 -45.95 13.51
C ILE A 5 35.50 -45.32 13.70
N LYS A 6 35.59 -43.97 13.59
CA LYS A 6 35.68 -43.05 14.74
C LYS A 6 35.56 -41.57 14.35
N THR A 7 35.11 -40.81 15.34
CA THR A 7 34.51 -39.48 15.40
C THR A 7 35.52 -38.31 15.39
N LEU A 8 35.00 -37.10 15.09
CA LEU A 8 35.45 -35.75 15.49
C LEU A 8 36.69 -35.13 14.80
N PHE A 9 36.44 -34.23 13.84
CA PHE A 9 36.68 -32.76 13.90
C PHE A 9 36.44 -32.14 12.52
N GLY A 10 35.69 -31.03 12.45
CA GLY A 10 35.54 -30.24 11.21
C GLY A 10 34.32 -29.34 11.18
N LEU A 11 34.36 -28.23 11.94
CA LEU A 11 33.59 -27.03 11.61
C LEU A 11 34.04 -26.52 10.23
N ALA A 12 33.10 -26.34 9.28
CA ALA A 12 33.19 -25.33 8.25
C ALA A 12 31.81 -25.08 7.60
N CYS A 13 31.22 -23.94 7.97
CA CYS A 13 30.34 -23.11 7.15
C CYS A 13 29.34 -23.80 6.20
N GLY A 14 28.23 -24.27 6.76
CA GLY A 14 26.97 -24.16 6.05
C GLY A 14 26.56 -22.69 6.00
N LEU A 15 27.00 -21.96 4.97
CA LEU A 15 26.28 -20.78 4.52
C LEU A 15 24.89 -21.27 4.08
N LEU A 16 23.92 -21.19 5.00
CA LEU A 16 22.52 -21.06 4.61
C LEU A 16 22.47 -19.82 3.73
N ALA A 17 22.39 -20.02 2.42
CA ALA A 17 21.94 -18.99 1.52
C ALA A 17 20.56 -18.56 2.03
N ILE A 18 20.53 -17.40 2.68
CA ILE A 18 19.31 -16.68 2.98
C ILE A 18 18.79 -16.27 1.59
N GLY A 19 18.03 -17.15 0.96
CA GLY A 19 17.36 -16.83 -0.29
C GLY A 19 16.50 -15.61 -0.06
N ASN A 20 16.76 -14.54 -0.81
CA ASN A 20 15.97 -13.31 -0.77
C ASN A 20 14.49 -13.66 -0.82
N ALA A 21 13.77 -13.36 0.25
CA ALA A 21 12.34 -13.61 0.40
C ALA A 21 11.46 -12.73 -0.51
N ASN A 22 11.99 -12.19 -1.62
CA ASN A 22 11.38 -11.16 -2.49
C ASN A 22 11.56 -11.40 -4.00
N ALA A 23 11.87 -12.63 -4.44
CA ALA A 23 11.86 -12.94 -5.88
C ALA A 23 10.41 -13.03 -6.40
N GLN A 24 10.09 -12.27 -7.46
CA GLN A 24 8.95 -12.57 -8.32
C GLN A 24 9.23 -13.92 -9.00
N SER A 25 8.20 -14.75 -9.15
CA SER A 25 8.33 -16.10 -9.68
C SER A 25 8.68 -16.10 -11.17
N HIS A 26 8.17 -15.14 -11.91
CA HIS A 26 8.50 -14.90 -13.30
C HIS A 26 9.78 -14.06 -13.45
N GLN A 27 10.45 -14.25 -14.58
CA GLN A 27 11.64 -13.50 -14.96
C GLN A 27 11.41 -12.89 -16.35
N TRP A 28 10.95 -11.64 -16.35
CA TRP A 28 10.54 -10.93 -17.55
C TRP A 28 11.74 -10.31 -18.28
N LYS A 29 11.68 -10.27 -19.61
CA LYS A 29 12.64 -9.56 -20.48
C LYS A 29 12.01 -8.44 -21.30
N PHE A 30 10.67 -8.37 -21.34
CA PHE A 30 9.92 -7.40 -22.13
C PHE A 30 8.56 -7.15 -21.50
N VAL A 31 8.06 -5.91 -21.57
CA VAL A 31 6.69 -5.55 -21.18
C VAL A 31 6.09 -4.45 -22.04
N THR A 32 4.84 -4.61 -22.45
CA THR A 32 4.08 -3.56 -23.12
C THR A 32 2.64 -3.55 -22.62
N THR A 33 1.92 -2.49 -22.95
CA THR A 33 0.54 -2.28 -22.54
C THR A 33 -0.28 -1.83 -23.75
N GLY A 34 -1.51 -2.32 -23.88
CA GLY A 34 -2.59 -1.74 -24.70
C GLY A 34 -3.34 -0.66 -23.92
N GLU A 35 -4.56 -0.30 -24.35
CA GLU A 35 -5.41 0.64 -23.58
C GLU A 35 -5.73 0.08 -22.19
N GLY A 36 -6.02 -1.22 -22.10
CA GLY A 36 -6.47 -1.88 -20.88
C GLY A 36 -5.93 -3.30 -20.69
N SER A 37 -4.91 -3.69 -21.43
CA SER A 37 -4.31 -5.03 -21.40
C SER A 37 -2.80 -4.93 -21.30
N THR A 38 -2.15 -5.88 -20.62
CA THR A 38 -0.71 -5.94 -20.47
C THR A 38 -0.18 -7.22 -21.11
N TYR A 39 0.98 -7.12 -21.75
CA TYR A 39 1.67 -8.22 -22.40
C TYR A 39 3.12 -8.24 -21.95
N ALA A 40 3.63 -9.41 -21.59
CA ALA A 40 5.00 -9.58 -21.17
C ALA A 40 5.62 -10.82 -21.80
N ILE A 41 6.94 -10.80 -21.97
CA ILE A 41 7.69 -11.95 -22.48
C ILE A 41 8.72 -12.35 -21.44
N GLU A 42 8.74 -13.63 -21.10
CA GLU A 42 9.73 -14.20 -20.19
C GLU A 42 11.09 -14.40 -20.86
N LYS A 43 12.13 -14.60 -20.03
CA LYS A 43 13.49 -14.94 -20.51
C LYS A 43 13.52 -16.18 -21.39
N ASP A 44 12.60 -17.12 -21.20
CA ASP A 44 12.47 -18.33 -22.04
C ASP A 44 11.83 -18.06 -23.42
N GLY A 45 11.33 -16.83 -23.66
CA GLY A 45 10.68 -16.42 -24.91
C GLY A 45 9.18 -16.68 -24.98
N SER A 46 8.55 -17.16 -23.90
CA SER A 46 7.09 -17.29 -23.82
C SER A 46 6.38 -15.95 -23.69
N LEU A 47 5.23 -15.82 -24.36
CA LEU A 47 4.36 -14.63 -24.29
C LEU A 47 3.24 -14.86 -23.27
N TRP A 48 2.98 -13.83 -22.47
CA TRP A 48 1.94 -13.82 -21.45
C TRP A 48 1.11 -12.55 -21.58
N ALA A 49 -0.18 -12.65 -21.31
CA ALA A 49 -1.13 -11.55 -21.43
C ALA A 49 -2.18 -11.56 -20.30
N TRP A 50 -2.62 -10.38 -19.89
CA TRP A 50 -3.67 -10.16 -18.90
C TRP A 50 -4.33 -8.78 -19.08
N GLY A 51 -5.41 -8.50 -18.35
CA GLY A 51 -6.23 -7.30 -18.48
C GLY A 51 -7.55 -7.56 -19.23
N TRP A 52 -8.06 -6.53 -19.89
CA TRP A 52 -9.28 -6.61 -20.71
C TRP A 52 -9.12 -7.56 -21.91
N ASN A 53 -10.17 -8.33 -22.20
CA ASN A 53 -10.18 -9.39 -23.21
C ASN A 53 -11.51 -9.52 -23.97
N GLU A 54 -12.36 -8.50 -23.96
CA GLU A 54 -13.71 -8.56 -24.57
C GLU A 54 -13.70 -8.93 -26.07
N SER A 55 -12.67 -8.51 -26.80
CA SER A 55 -12.50 -8.82 -28.23
C SER A 55 -11.56 -10.01 -28.48
N GLY A 56 -11.01 -10.62 -27.43
CA GLY A 56 -9.97 -11.65 -27.55
C GLY A 56 -8.57 -11.09 -27.81
N GLN A 57 -8.32 -9.81 -27.51
CA GLN A 57 -7.04 -9.13 -27.76
C GLN A 57 -5.86 -9.77 -27.05
N LEU A 58 -6.09 -10.48 -25.94
CA LEU A 58 -5.03 -11.20 -25.23
C LEU A 58 -4.48 -12.38 -26.04
N GLY A 59 -5.19 -12.86 -27.07
CA GLY A 59 -4.74 -13.98 -27.90
C GLY A 59 -4.87 -15.36 -27.23
N ILE A 60 -5.61 -15.46 -26.12
CA ILE A 60 -5.72 -16.69 -25.32
C ILE A 60 -6.90 -17.61 -25.71
N GLY A 61 -7.59 -17.33 -26.82
CA GLY A 61 -8.70 -18.18 -27.31
C GLY A 61 -10.10 -17.81 -26.81
N GLY A 62 -10.25 -16.67 -26.13
CA GLY A 62 -11.53 -16.19 -25.59
C GLY A 62 -11.87 -16.79 -24.22
N GLY A 63 -13.14 -16.67 -23.80
CA GLY A 63 -13.60 -17.07 -22.47
C GLY A 63 -13.95 -15.84 -21.63
N ASP A 64 -13.12 -15.55 -20.63
CA ASP A 64 -13.33 -14.41 -19.73
C ASP A 64 -13.01 -13.08 -20.42
N THR A 65 -13.81 -12.06 -20.07
CA THR A 65 -13.69 -10.69 -20.60
C THR A 65 -12.63 -9.86 -19.88
N LYS A 66 -12.16 -10.31 -18.72
CA LYS A 66 -11.12 -9.69 -17.88
C LYS A 66 -10.27 -10.78 -17.24
N ILE A 67 -8.95 -10.58 -17.22
CA ILE A 67 -7.99 -11.55 -16.71
C ILE A 67 -7.04 -10.80 -15.77
N SER A 68 -7.03 -11.09 -14.47
CA SER A 68 -6.10 -10.48 -13.50
C SER A 68 -4.85 -11.31 -13.23
N VAL A 69 -4.68 -12.43 -13.94
CA VAL A 69 -3.58 -13.37 -13.76
C VAL A 69 -2.83 -13.49 -15.07
N PRO A 70 -1.50 -13.31 -15.12
CA PRO A 70 -0.74 -13.56 -16.33
C PRO A 70 -1.07 -14.93 -16.90
N THR A 71 -1.56 -14.93 -18.13
CA THR A 71 -1.99 -16.14 -18.82
C THR A 71 -1.12 -16.32 -20.06
N LYS A 72 -0.52 -17.49 -20.19
CA LYS A 72 0.36 -17.82 -21.32
C LYS A 72 -0.42 -17.81 -22.64
N VAL A 73 0.12 -17.16 -23.66
CA VAL A 73 -0.46 -17.06 -25.00
C VAL A 73 0.09 -18.19 -25.87
N GLY A 74 -0.74 -19.21 -26.10
CA GLY A 74 -0.35 -20.39 -26.88
C GLY A 74 0.78 -21.21 -26.22
N THR A 75 1.52 -21.96 -27.03
CA THR A 75 2.61 -22.85 -26.56
C THR A 75 4.00 -22.45 -27.05
N ASP A 76 4.08 -21.45 -27.92
CA ASP A 76 5.34 -20.97 -28.51
C ASP A 76 6.18 -20.20 -27.48
N ASN A 77 7.50 -20.36 -27.58
CA ASN A 77 8.50 -19.71 -26.72
C ASN A 77 9.55 -18.93 -27.54
N ASN A 78 9.18 -18.42 -28.71
CA ASN A 78 10.06 -17.65 -29.58
C ASN A 78 9.50 -16.25 -29.88
N TRP A 79 8.79 -15.66 -28.91
CA TRP A 79 8.27 -14.31 -29.02
C TRP A 79 9.36 -13.27 -28.75
N LYS A 80 9.39 -12.24 -29.59
CA LYS A 80 10.35 -11.14 -29.55
C LYS A 80 9.75 -9.87 -28.96
N SER A 81 8.55 -9.49 -29.40
CA SER A 81 7.88 -8.28 -28.94
C SER A 81 6.37 -8.34 -29.13
N ALA A 82 5.66 -7.48 -28.41
CA ALA A 82 4.23 -7.24 -28.58
C ALA A 82 3.95 -5.73 -28.68
N VAL A 83 2.80 -5.37 -29.27
CA VAL A 83 2.22 -4.03 -29.24
C VAL A 83 0.71 -4.16 -29.28
N ALA A 84 -0.01 -3.29 -28.57
CA ALA A 84 -1.48 -3.39 -28.49
C ALA A 84 -2.15 -2.02 -28.54
N GLY A 85 -3.33 -2.00 -29.16
CA GLY A 85 -4.25 -0.88 -29.18
C GLY A 85 -5.34 -1.02 -28.12
N GLN A 86 -6.53 -0.52 -28.44
CA GLN A 86 -7.72 -0.60 -27.58
C GLN A 86 -8.16 -2.06 -27.36
N SER A 87 -8.44 -2.76 -28.46
CA SER A 87 -9.01 -4.11 -28.45
C SER A 87 -8.35 -5.06 -29.45
N TYR A 88 -7.12 -4.78 -29.85
CA TYR A 88 -6.33 -5.62 -30.76
C TYR A 88 -4.86 -5.58 -30.37
N ALA A 89 -4.11 -6.62 -30.76
CA ALA A 89 -2.69 -6.73 -30.48
C ALA A 89 -1.94 -7.36 -31.65
N PHE A 90 -0.66 -7.01 -31.76
CA PHE A 90 0.29 -7.61 -32.68
C PHE A 90 1.48 -8.17 -31.93
N PHE A 91 2.04 -9.24 -32.48
CA PHE A 91 3.15 -9.97 -31.91
C PHE A 91 4.18 -10.28 -33.00
N ILE A 92 5.46 -10.13 -32.66
CA ILE A 92 6.56 -10.50 -33.56
C ILE A 92 7.32 -11.65 -32.91
N LYS A 93 7.60 -12.69 -33.70
CA LYS A 93 8.49 -13.78 -33.29
C LYS A 93 9.96 -13.46 -33.61
N GLU A 94 10.88 -14.19 -33.00
CA GLU A 94 12.32 -14.03 -33.22
C GLU A 94 12.73 -14.27 -34.68
N ASP A 95 11.94 -15.06 -35.43
CA ASP A 95 12.12 -15.28 -36.87
C ASP A 95 11.61 -14.11 -37.75
N GLY A 96 11.10 -13.03 -37.14
CA GLY A 96 10.61 -11.83 -37.81
C GLY A 96 9.22 -11.96 -38.43
N THR A 97 8.48 -13.05 -38.16
CA THR A 97 7.07 -13.18 -38.56
C THR A 97 6.16 -12.32 -37.68
N LEU A 98 5.09 -11.79 -38.27
CA LEU A 98 4.12 -10.90 -37.61
C LEU A 98 2.78 -11.62 -37.43
N TRP A 99 2.16 -11.45 -36.27
CA TRP A 99 0.93 -12.12 -35.85
C TRP A 99 -0.03 -11.10 -35.23
N ALA A 100 -1.35 -11.34 -35.31
CA ALA A 100 -2.38 -10.48 -34.73
C ALA A 100 -3.44 -11.28 -33.96
N ALA A 101 -4.10 -10.61 -33.00
CA ALA A 101 -5.31 -11.10 -32.34
C ALA A 101 -6.21 -9.93 -31.91
N GLY A 102 -7.49 -10.22 -31.63
CA GLY A 102 -8.49 -9.31 -31.09
C GLY A 102 -9.51 -8.81 -32.10
N ASP A 103 -9.79 -7.52 -32.05
CA ASP A 103 -10.68 -6.82 -32.97
C ASP A 103 -10.10 -6.75 -34.40
N ASN A 104 -10.97 -6.71 -35.42
CA ASN A 104 -10.59 -6.54 -36.83
C ASN A 104 -11.40 -5.42 -37.50
N THR A 105 -11.84 -4.44 -36.73
CA THR A 105 -12.52 -3.26 -37.26
C THR A 105 -11.60 -2.55 -38.25
N LYS A 106 -12.17 -2.12 -39.39
CA LYS A 106 -11.45 -1.54 -40.52
C LYS A 106 -10.32 -2.41 -41.11
N GLY A 107 -10.25 -3.69 -40.77
CA GLY A 107 -9.21 -4.61 -41.25
C GLY A 107 -7.87 -4.50 -40.49
N VAL A 108 -7.86 -3.94 -39.28
CA VAL A 108 -6.63 -3.67 -38.53
C VAL A 108 -5.78 -4.91 -38.28
N GLN A 109 -6.32 -6.13 -38.23
CA GLN A 109 -5.48 -7.31 -38.09
C GLN A 109 -4.58 -7.54 -39.30
N GLY A 110 -4.87 -6.99 -40.49
CA GLY A 110 -4.00 -7.14 -41.65
C GLY A 110 -3.94 -8.55 -42.25
N VAL A 111 -4.69 -9.53 -41.72
CA VAL A 111 -4.73 -10.92 -42.20
C VAL A 111 -5.43 -11.03 -43.57
N GLY A 112 -6.38 -10.13 -43.84
CA GLY A 112 -7.06 -10.05 -45.14
C GLY A 112 -8.24 -11.01 -45.33
N ASP A 113 -8.60 -11.81 -44.34
CA ASP A 113 -9.72 -12.77 -44.41
C ASP A 113 -11.06 -12.24 -43.88
N GLY A 114 -11.07 -11.01 -43.34
CA GLY A 114 -12.27 -10.33 -42.84
C GLY A 114 -12.77 -10.82 -41.48
N MET A 115 -12.03 -11.68 -40.78
CA MET A 115 -12.43 -12.22 -39.47
C MET A 115 -11.58 -11.65 -38.33
N GLY A 116 -12.17 -11.51 -37.15
CA GLY A 116 -11.43 -11.22 -35.91
C GLY A 116 -10.93 -12.51 -35.28
N HIS A 117 -9.60 -12.69 -35.21
CA HIS A 117 -8.99 -13.86 -34.60
C HIS A 117 -8.72 -13.66 -33.12
N LYS A 118 -9.09 -14.63 -32.27
CA LYS A 118 -8.90 -14.56 -30.80
C LYS A 118 -7.65 -15.30 -30.29
N ILE A 119 -6.86 -15.81 -31.22
CA ILE A 119 -5.54 -16.42 -31.01
C ILE A 119 -4.58 -15.76 -32.01
N PRO A 120 -3.25 -15.76 -31.74
CA PRO A 120 -2.29 -15.23 -32.69
C PRO A 120 -2.45 -15.89 -34.07
N THR A 121 -2.80 -15.08 -35.06
CA THR A 121 -2.91 -15.49 -36.47
C THR A 121 -1.88 -14.71 -37.29
N GLN A 122 -1.11 -15.41 -38.12
CA GLN A 122 -0.01 -14.82 -38.87
C GLN A 122 -0.52 -13.86 -39.95
N ILE A 123 0.20 -12.74 -40.11
CA ILE A 123 -0.05 -11.73 -41.14
C ILE A 123 0.93 -11.95 -42.30
N GLY A 124 0.39 -12.39 -43.44
CA GLY A 124 1.19 -12.68 -44.62
C GLY A 124 2.26 -13.76 -44.39
N THR A 125 3.29 -13.76 -45.24
CA THR A 125 4.39 -14.75 -45.21
C THR A 125 5.76 -14.12 -44.94
N ASP A 126 5.80 -12.80 -44.75
CA ASP A 126 7.04 -12.07 -44.52
C ASP A 126 7.63 -12.37 -43.14
N ASN A 127 8.95 -12.43 -43.07
CA ASN A 127 9.71 -12.80 -41.88
C ASN A 127 10.79 -11.75 -41.53
N ASN A 128 10.58 -10.51 -41.97
CA ASN A 128 11.54 -9.43 -41.81
C ASN A 128 10.95 -8.21 -41.10
N TRP A 129 9.86 -8.39 -40.35
CA TRP A 129 9.26 -7.35 -39.52
C TRP A 129 10.18 -7.01 -38.35
N LYS A 130 10.46 -5.71 -38.20
CA LYS A 130 11.30 -5.17 -37.12
C LYS A 130 10.47 -4.71 -35.93
N SER A 131 9.40 -3.95 -36.19
CA SER A 131 8.49 -3.40 -35.19
C SER A 131 7.13 -3.03 -35.81
N VAL A 132 6.11 -2.86 -34.98
CA VAL A 132 4.80 -2.33 -35.37
C VAL A 132 4.39 -1.24 -34.39
N SER A 133 3.78 -0.18 -34.92
CA SER A 133 3.18 0.91 -34.16
C SER A 133 1.68 0.96 -34.48
N VAL A 134 0.85 1.32 -33.50
CA VAL A 134 -0.61 1.23 -33.59
C VAL A 134 -1.30 2.45 -33.00
N SER A 135 -2.50 2.76 -33.50
CA SER A 135 -3.42 3.70 -32.85
C SER A 135 -3.90 3.12 -31.53
N ARG A 136 -3.46 3.73 -30.43
CA ARG A 136 -3.58 3.08 -29.12
C ARG A 136 -4.92 3.25 -28.43
N PHE A 137 -5.48 4.46 -28.46
CA PHE A 137 -6.69 4.81 -27.71
C PHE A 137 -7.89 4.99 -28.65
N PHE A 138 -7.70 5.75 -29.73
CA PHE A 138 -8.71 5.89 -30.77
C PHE A 138 -8.13 5.58 -32.15
N GLY A 139 -8.89 4.82 -32.93
CA GLY A 139 -8.54 4.43 -34.29
C GLY A 139 -8.00 3.00 -34.41
N HIS A 140 -7.98 2.53 -35.65
CA HIS A 140 -7.65 1.14 -35.99
C HIS A 140 -6.53 1.08 -37.04
N THR A 141 -5.50 1.91 -36.88
CA THR A 141 -4.37 2.01 -37.81
C THR A 141 -3.15 1.27 -37.27
N ALA A 142 -2.44 0.55 -38.14
CA ALA A 142 -1.16 -0.07 -37.85
C ALA A 142 -0.12 0.30 -38.92
N ILE A 143 1.11 0.59 -38.48
CA ILE A 143 2.26 0.85 -39.33
C ILE A 143 3.40 -0.06 -38.87
N GLY A 144 3.85 -0.96 -39.75
CA GLY A 144 5.00 -1.82 -39.51
C GLY A 144 6.26 -1.29 -40.18
N LEU A 145 7.39 -1.44 -39.48
CA LEU A 145 8.73 -1.18 -39.99
C LEU A 145 9.39 -2.54 -40.26
N LYS A 146 9.95 -2.71 -41.46
CA LYS A 146 10.76 -3.88 -41.81
C LYS A 146 12.24 -3.62 -41.55
N THR A 147 13.01 -4.70 -41.45
CA THR A 147 14.47 -4.67 -41.22
C THR A 147 15.26 -4.03 -42.37
N ASP A 148 14.67 -3.95 -43.57
CA ASP A 148 15.23 -3.23 -44.72
C ASP A 148 14.94 -1.72 -44.71
N GLY A 149 14.35 -1.21 -43.63
CA GLY A 149 14.05 0.20 -43.43
C GLY A 149 12.81 0.72 -44.17
N THR A 150 11.97 -0.17 -44.71
CA THR A 150 10.69 0.21 -45.34
C THR A 150 9.53 0.26 -44.33
N LEU A 151 8.57 1.18 -44.55
CA LEU A 151 7.32 1.25 -43.79
C LEU A 151 6.15 0.64 -44.56
N TRP A 152 5.24 -0.01 -43.84
CA TRP A 152 4.05 -0.67 -44.38
C TRP A 152 2.85 -0.34 -43.51
N ALA A 153 1.72 -0.01 -44.12
CA ALA A 153 0.52 0.46 -43.45
C ALA A 153 -0.69 -0.45 -43.71
N TRP A 154 -1.53 -0.63 -42.69
CA TRP A 154 -2.85 -1.27 -42.81
C TRP A 154 -3.82 -0.83 -41.72
N GLY A 155 -5.08 -1.25 -41.85
CA GLY A 155 -6.20 -0.84 -41.02
C GLY A 155 -6.89 0.42 -41.53
N GLU A 156 -7.30 1.29 -40.61
CA GLU A 156 -8.03 2.52 -40.88
C GLU A 156 -7.19 3.57 -41.62
N GLY A 157 -7.71 4.06 -42.75
CA GLY A 157 -7.06 5.06 -43.62
C GLY A 157 -7.85 6.34 -43.85
N GLU A 158 -9.05 6.45 -43.30
CA GLU A 158 -10.00 7.55 -43.54
C GLU A 158 -9.45 8.94 -43.14
N THR A 159 -8.45 8.99 -42.26
CA THR A 159 -7.78 10.21 -41.77
C THR A 159 -6.46 10.51 -42.49
N GLY A 160 -6.04 9.65 -43.43
CA GLY A 160 -4.74 9.73 -44.10
C GLY A 160 -3.57 9.17 -43.26
N ALA A 161 -3.82 8.63 -42.06
CA ALA A 161 -2.81 8.10 -41.15
C ALA A 161 -1.99 6.93 -41.73
N LEU A 162 -2.47 6.27 -42.79
CA LEU A 162 -1.73 5.23 -43.52
C LEU A 162 -0.59 5.78 -44.40
N GLY A 163 -0.61 7.07 -44.78
CA GLY A 163 0.45 7.67 -45.60
C GLY A 163 0.49 7.20 -47.07
N LEU A 164 -0.55 6.51 -47.55
CA LEU A 164 -0.61 5.88 -48.88
C LEU A 164 -1.09 6.81 -50.01
N GLY A 165 -1.22 8.11 -49.76
CA GLY A 165 -1.68 9.10 -50.73
C GLY A 165 -3.19 9.12 -51.00
N ASN A 166 -3.98 8.35 -50.25
CA ASN A 166 -5.44 8.21 -50.34
C ASN A 166 -6.06 8.00 -48.93
N TYR A 167 -7.39 7.91 -48.86
CA TYR A 167 -8.17 7.78 -47.61
C TYR A 167 -8.83 6.40 -47.45
N THR A 168 -8.27 5.36 -48.06
CA THR A 168 -8.90 4.03 -48.11
C THR A 168 -8.27 3.08 -47.10
N ASN A 169 -9.11 2.41 -46.31
CA ASN A 169 -8.69 1.35 -45.40
C ASN A 169 -7.95 0.23 -46.15
N GLN A 170 -6.97 -0.40 -45.52
CA GLN A 170 -6.28 -1.55 -46.09
C GLN A 170 -6.43 -2.74 -45.16
N THR A 171 -6.88 -3.88 -45.68
CA THR A 171 -7.06 -5.11 -44.89
C THR A 171 -5.82 -6.00 -44.87
N VAL A 172 -4.76 -5.59 -45.57
CA VAL A 172 -3.45 -6.23 -45.64
C VAL A 172 -2.35 -5.17 -45.67
N PRO A 173 -1.12 -5.48 -45.17
CA PRO A 173 -0.01 -4.54 -45.20
C PRO A 173 0.31 -4.02 -46.61
N LYS A 174 0.44 -2.70 -46.74
CA LYS A 174 0.83 -2.04 -47.99
C LYS A 174 1.97 -1.05 -47.78
N GLN A 175 3.01 -1.13 -48.60
CA GLN A 175 4.19 -0.28 -48.46
C GLN A 175 3.87 1.22 -48.60
N ILE A 176 4.47 2.03 -47.73
CA ILE A 176 4.42 3.49 -47.76
C ILE A 176 5.63 4.02 -48.55
N GLY A 177 5.38 4.61 -49.71
CA GLY A 177 6.45 5.18 -50.55
C GLY A 177 7.50 4.14 -50.97
N THR A 178 8.71 4.63 -51.28
CA THR A 178 9.84 3.80 -51.74
C THR A 178 11.07 3.89 -50.84
N ASP A 179 11.00 4.72 -49.80
CA ASP A 179 12.10 5.04 -48.90
C ASP A 179 12.48 3.82 -48.04
N LYS A 180 13.77 3.69 -47.75
CA LYS A 180 14.37 2.55 -47.03
C LYS A 180 15.23 2.98 -45.84
N ASP A 181 15.14 4.24 -45.48
CA ASP A 181 15.95 4.91 -44.46
C ASP A 181 15.14 5.27 -43.22
N TRP A 182 13.97 4.65 -43.02
CA TRP A 182 13.16 4.84 -41.83
C TRP A 182 13.81 4.17 -40.61
N ALA A 183 13.97 4.94 -39.53
CA ALA A 183 14.54 4.47 -38.26
C ALA A 183 13.46 3.98 -37.29
N SER A 184 12.38 4.75 -37.15
CA SER A 184 11.26 4.49 -36.23
C SER A 184 9.96 5.16 -36.70
N VAL A 185 8.84 4.70 -36.15
CA VAL A 185 7.50 5.24 -36.43
C VAL A 185 6.63 5.15 -35.18
N THR A 186 5.75 6.10 -34.95
CA THR A 186 4.77 6.13 -33.87
C THR A 186 3.44 6.67 -34.39
N ILE A 187 2.34 6.25 -33.77
CA ILE A 187 0.99 6.65 -34.18
C ILE A 187 0.26 7.20 -32.95
N GLY A 188 -0.38 8.34 -33.12
CA GLY A 188 -1.33 8.89 -32.16
C GLY A 188 -2.72 8.31 -32.42
N ASP A 189 -3.77 9.10 -32.21
CA ASP A 189 -5.12 8.63 -32.56
C ASP A 189 -5.30 8.54 -34.08
N HIS A 190 -4.94 9.61 -34.80
CA HIS A 190 -5.16 9.74 -36.24
C HIS A 190 -3.99 10.38 -37.00
N SER A 191 -2.82 10.47 -36.37
CA SER A 191 -1.62 11.07 -36.93
C SER A 191 -0.43 10.16 -36.72
N THR A 192 0.45 10.09 -37.71
CA THR A 192 1.67 9.28 -37.67
C THR A 192 2.88 10.20 -37.71
N LEU A 193 3.86 9.91 -36.85
CA LEU A 193 5.18 10.54 -36.84
C LEU A 193 6.24 9.48 -37.07
N ALA A 194 7.32 9.83 -37.76
CA ALA A 194 8.42 8.91 -38.03
C ALA A 194 9.75 9.66 -38.04
N LEU A 195 10.81 8.92 -37.74
CA LEU A 195 12.18 9.39 -37.90
C LEU A 195 12.85 8.63 -39.03
N LYS A 196 13.64 9.34 -39.83
CA LYS A 196 14.63 8.70 -40.69
C LYS A 196 15.95 8.50 -39.92
N THR A 197 16.82 7.68 -40.49
CA THR A 197 18.15 7.36 -39.94
C THR A 197 19.10 8.56 -39.85
N ASP A 198 18.81 9.65 -40.56
CA ASP A 198 19.53 10.92 -40.47
C ASP A 198 19.02 11.85 -39.35
N GLY A 199 18.04 11.40 -38.56
CA GLY A 199 17.46 12.18 -37.46
C GLY A 199 16.40 13.20 -37.87
N THR A 200 15.98 13.22 -39.15
CA THR A 200 14.86 14.07 -39.61
C THR A 200 13.51 13.58 -39.08
N LEU A 201 12.64 14.52 -38.69
CA LEU A 201 11.26 14.25 -38.29
C LEU A 201 10.30 14.34 -39.47
N TRP A 202 9.39 13.38 -39.60
CA TRP A 202 8.36 13.32 -40.64
C TRP A 202 7.00 13.03 -40.02
N GLY A 203 5.94 13.46 -40.70
CA GLY A 203 4.58 13.16 -40.25
C GLY A 203 3.52 13.21 -41.34
N TRP A 204 2.41 12.51 -41.07
CA TRP A 204 1.23 12.43 -41.92
C TRP A 204 -0.02 12.06 -41.11
N GLY A 205 -1.21 12.14 -41.71
CA GLY A 205 -2.52 11.97 -41.08
C GLY A 205 -3.20 13.29 -40.74
N TRP A 206 -4.03 13.26 -39.70
CA TRP A 206 -4.85 14.39 -39.26
C TRP A 206 -4.06 15.34 -38.35
N ASN A 207 -4.06 16.64 -38.67
CA ASN A 207 -3.35 17.69 -37.92
C ASN A 207 -4.23 18.75 -37.21
N ASN A 208 -5.53 18.50 -36.98
CA ASN A 208 -6.37 19.51 -36.31
C ASN A 208 -5.93 19.78 -34.86
N ASN A 209 -5.17 18.87 -34.25
CA ASN A 209 -4.59 19.02 -32.92
C ASN A 209 -3.12 19.48 -32.92
N GLY A 210 -2.48 19.60 -34.08
CA GLY A 210 -1.11 20.14 -34.18
C GLY A 210 0.00 19.11 -33.96
N THR A 211 -0.34 17.82 -33.88
CA THR A 211 0.62 16.71 -33.76
C THR A 211 1.61 16.67 -34.93
N LEU A 212 1.24 17.23 -36.09
CA LEU A 212 2.10 17.39 -37.27
C LEU A 212 2.62 18.83 -37.41
N CYS A 213 2.69 19.57 -36.30
CA CYS A 213 3.15 20.96 -36.25
C CYS A 213 2.37 21.88 -37.22
N ASN A 214 3.08 22.64 -38.06
CA ASN A 214 2.51 23.60 -39.01
C ASN A 214 2.13 22.99 -40.37
N LEU A 215 2.14 21.65 -40.52
CA LEU A 215 1.66 21.01 -41.74
C LEU A 215 0.16 21.24 -41.97
N PRO A 216 -0.36 21.02 -43.20
CA PRO A 216 -1.80 21.11 -43.48
C PRO A 216 -2.67 20.26 -42.56
N SER A 217 -3.98 20.58 -42.49
CA SER A 217 -4.92 19.88 -41.60
C SER A 217 -5.02 18.38 -41.88
N HIS A 218 -4.74 17.94 -43.11
CA HIS A 218 -4.70 16.55 -43.54
C HIS A 218 -3.47 16.35 -44.44
N VAL A 219 -2.64 15.39 -44.09
CA VAL A 219 -1.40 15.07 -44.81
C VAL A 219 -1.45 13.60 -45.19
N LYS A 220 -1.52 13.29 -46.48
CA LYS A 220 -1.81 11.91 -46.94
C LYS A 220 -0.56 11.10 -47.30
N THR A 221 0.62 11.69 -47.22
CA THR A 221 1.93 11.08 -47.54
C THR A 221 2.97 11.60 -46.54
N PRO A 222 4.00 10.80 -46.20
CA PRO A 222 5.06 11.26 -45.33
C PRO A 222 5.61 12.62 -45.77
N THR A 223 5.61 13.59 -44.86
CA THR A 223 6.08 14.96 -45.13
C THR A 223 6.99 15.40 -43.98
N GLN A 224 8.16 15.94 -44.31
CA GLN A 224 9.13 16.38 -43.31
C GLN A 224 8.57 17.51 -42.44
N ILE A 225 8.86 17.47 -41.15
CA ILE A 225 8.49 18.48 -40.15
C ILE A 225 9.76 19.15 -39.64
N GLY A 226 9.90 20.45 -39.91
CA GLY A 226 11.05 21.24 -39.49
C GLY A 226 12.34 20.87 -40.23
N THR A 227 13.48 21.33 -39.70
CA THR A 227 14.82 21.19 -40.31
C THR A 227 15.84 20.55 -39.37
N ASP A 228 15.40 20.11 -38.19
CA ASP A 228 16.24 19.52 -37.16
C ASP A 228 16.60 18.07 -37.53
N HIS A 229 17.84 17.67 -37.24
CA HIS A 229 18.43 16.36 -37.55
C HIS A 229 18.95 15.63 -36.30
N ASP A 230 18.62 16.13 -35.12
CA ASP A 230 19.11 15.64 -33.83
C ASP A 230 18.04 14.92 -33.00
N TRP A 231 16.90 14.59 -33.60
CA TRP A 231 15.88 13.74 -33.00
C TRP A 231 16.38 12.30 -32.89
N VAL A 232 16.31 11.73 -31.68
CA VAL A 232 16.68 10.33 -31.44
C VAL A 232 15.47 9.45 -31.18
N GLU A 233 14.38 10.03 -30.66
CA GLU A 233 13.14 9.30 -30.39
C GLU A 233 11.93 10.22 -30.52
N VAL A 234 10.80 9.69 -30.98
CA VAL A 234 9.53 10.40 -31.08
C VAL A 234 8.39 9.48 -30.68
N PHE A 235 7.44 10.03 -29.93
CA PHE A 235 6.24 9.35 -29.48
C PHE A 235 5.02 10.21 -29.75
N ALA A 236 3.98 9.59 -30.29
CA ALA A 236 2.66 10.18 -30.32
C ALA A 236 1.82 9.53 -29.21
N VAL A 237 1.23 10.37 -28.36
CA VAL A 237 0.37 9.92 -27.25
C VAL A 237 -0.97 10.61 -27.45
N SER A 238 -1.97 9.84 -27.92
CA SER A 238 -3.27 10.35 -28.36
C SER A 238 -3.10 11.49 -29.40
N THR A 239 -3.41 12.73 -29.04
CA THR A 239 -3.35 13.91 -29.91
C THR A 239 -2.17 14.84 -29.63
N SER A 240 -1.23 14.41 -28.79
CA SER A 240 0.03 15.11 -28.50
C SER A 240 1.23 14.32 -29.01
N ALA A 241 2.37 14.98 -29.13
CA ALA A 241 3.63 14.37 -29.51
C ALA A 241 4.78 14.84 -28.63
N TYR A 242 5.75 13.94 -28.48
CA TYR A 242 6.91 14.05 -27.62
C TYR A 242 8.13 13.63 -28.42
N GLY A 243 9.24 14.32 -28.25
CA GLY A 243 10.50 13.95 -28.87
C GLY A 243 11.66 14.12 -27.91
N ILE A 244 12.66 13.25 -28.07
CA ILE A 244 13.95 13.33 -27.38
C ILE A 244 14.98 13.74 -28.42
N LYS A 245 15.77 14.76 -28.10
CA LYS A 245 16.95 15.12 -28.88
C LYS A 245 18.20 14.40 -28.38
N ALA A 246 19.26 14.36 -29.17
CA ALA A 246 20.51 13.66 -28.85
C ALA A 246 21.17 14.08 -27.52
N ASP A 247 20.88 15.29 -27.02
CA ASP A 247 21.34 15.77 -25.71
C ASP A 247 20.55 15.21 -24.51
N GLY A 248 19.45 14.48 -24.77
CA GLY A 248 18.52 13.95 -23.79
C GLY A 248 17.41 14.92 -23.38
N SER A 249 17.28 16.07 -24.06
CA SER A 249 16.22 17.04 -23.79
C SER A 249 14.87 16.59 -24.34
N LEU A 250 13.82 16.86 -23.56
CA LEU A 250 12.43 16.53 -23.88
C LEU A 250 11.73 17.70 -24.55
N TRP A 251 11.07 17.43 -25.68
CA TRP A 251 10.32 18.40 -26.46
C TRP A 251 8.90 17.91 -26.72
N VAL A 252 7.95 18.84 -26.78
CA VAL A 252 6.51 18.55 -26.85
C VAL A 252 5.79 19.45 -27.84
N TRP A 253 4.74 18.90 -28.48
CA TRP A 253 3.83 19.63 -29.36
C TRP A 253 2.49 18.89 -29.51
N GLY A 254 1.53 19.47 -30.22
CA GLY A 254 0.18 18.94 -30.39
C GLY A 254 -0.84 19.53 -29.42
N ALA A 255 -1.87 18.74 -29.09
CA ALA A 255 -2.90 19.15 -28.13
C ALA A 255 -2.27 19.39 -26.75
N ALA A 256 -2.71 20.46 -26.09
CA ALA A 256 -2.17 20.92 -24.81
C ALA A 256 -3.25 21.20 -23.77
N ASP A 257 -4.50 20.81 -24.04
CA ASP A 257 -5.61 20.93 -23.10
C ASP A 257 -5.25 20.40 -21.70
N ASN A 258 -5.71 21.12 -20.67
CA ASN A 258 -5.36 20.88 -19.27
C ASN A 258 -3.83 20.87 -19.03
N ASN A 259 -3.02 21.56 -19.84
CA ASN A 259 -1.56 21.58 -19.71
C ASN A 259 -0.94 20.15 -19.71
N VAL A 260 -1.53 19.22 -20.47
CA VAL A 260 -1.04 17.83 -20.56
C VAL A 260 0.37 17.73 -21.17
N LEU A 261 0.80 18.76 -21.90
CA LEU A 261 2.17 18.88 -22.39
C LEU A 261 3.20 19.19 -21.29
N GLY A 262 2.77 19.57 -20.08
CA GLY A 262 3.69 19.87 -18.97
C GLY A 262 4.51 21.15 -19.19
N LEU A 263 3.97 22.10 -19.96
CA LEU A 263 4.60 23.40 -20.25
C LEU A 263 4.42 24.41 -19.11
N ASN A 264 3.58 24.09 -18.12
CA ASN A 264 3.22 24.96 -17.00
C ASN A 264 2.55 26.27 -17.47
N ASP A 265 1.77 26.17 -18.54
CA ASP A 265 0.97 27.25 -19.11
C ASP A 265 -0.38 26.69 -19.56
N GLU A 266 -1.45 27.04 -18.82
CA GLU A 266 -2.81 26.55 -19.07
C GLU A 266 -3.53 27.30 -20.20
N GLU A 267 -2.98 28.44 -20.66
CA GLU A 267 -3.53 29.19 -21.79
C GLU A 267 -3.20 28.52 -23.14
N ILE A 268 -2.16 27.67 -23.16
CA ILE A 268 -1.77 26.90 -24.34
C ILE A 268 -2.71 25.69 -24.46
N THR A 269 -3.70 25.80 -25.35
CA THR A 269 -4.58 24.67 -25.73
C THR A 269 -3.99 23.85 -26.88
N LYS A 270 -3.06 24.44 -27.65
CA LYS A 270 -2.42 23.78 -28.80
C LYS A 270 -1.02 24.33 -29.09
N GLN A 271 -0.03 23.45 -29.12
CA GLN A 271 1.37 23.77 -29.41
C GLN A 271 1.74 23.29 -30.83
N LYS A 272 1.89 24.21 -31.80
CA LYS A 272 2.14 23.87 -33.23
C LYS A 272 3.61 23.77 -33.62
N THR A 273 4.52 23.98 -32.68
CA THR A 273 5.96 23.85 -32.89
C THR A 273 6.57 23.13 -31.70
N PRO A 274 7.60 22.29 -31.87
CA PRO A 274 8.24 21.64 -30.74
C PRO A 274 8.70 22.67 -29.69
N ALA A 275 8.28 22.48 -28.45
CA ALA A 275 8.66 23.30 -27.30
C ALA A 275 9.40 22.44 -26.27
N LYS A 276 10.50 22.95 -25.71
CA LYS A 276 11.30 22.23 -24.73
C LYS A 276 10.62 22.26 -23.36
N ILE A 277 10.53 21.10 -22.70
CA ILE A 277 10.17 21.02 -21.28
C ILE A 277 11.38 21.40 -20.44
N THR A 278 11.21 22.34 -19.51
CA THR A 278 12.27 22.81 -18.59
C THR A 278 12.09 22.33 -17.15
N THR A 279 10.93 21.78 -16.80
CA THR A 279 10.62 21.25 -15.46
C THR A 279 11.30 19.91 -15.18
N ILE A 280 11.75 19.20 -16.22
CA ILE A 280 12.59 18.01 -16.14
C ILE A 280 13.98 18.38 -16.64
N SER A 281 14.94 18.49 -15.72
CA SER A 281 16.34 18.87 -16.03
C SER A 281 17.27 17.67 -16.24
N GLU A 282 16.83 16.48 -15.80
CA GLU A 282 17.56 15.23 -15.96
C GLU A 282 17.36 14.65 -17.37
N LYS A 283 18.29 13.81 -17.82
CA LYS A 283 18.19 13.17 -19.14
C LYS A 283 17.02 12.21 -19.19
N VAL A 284 16.15 12.40 -20.17
CA VAL A 284 15.03 11.50 -20.43
C VAL A 284 15.52 10.29 -21.24
N VAL A 285 15.13 9.09 -20.80
CA VAL A 285 15.46 7.82 -21.47
C VAL A 285 14.23 7.02 -21.87
N PHE A 286 13.06 7.32 -21.31
CA PHE A 286 11.79 6.69 -21.69
C PHE A 286 10.66 7.73 -21.71
N ILE A 287 9.74 7.59 -22.66
CA ILE A 287 8.49 8.34 -22.70
C ILE A 287 7.34 7.37 -22.95
N SER A 288 6.26 7.59 -22.22
CA SER A 288 4.98 6.92 -22.40
C SER A 288 3.87 7.86 -21.93
N GLY A 289 2.63 7.42 -22.05
CA GLY A 289 1.49 8.14 -21.51
C GLY A 289 0.18 7.58 -22.01
N TYR A 290 -0.87 8.29 -21.64
CA TYR A 290 -2.26 8.02 -22.00
C TYR A 290 -2.98 9.36 -22.21
N ARG A 291 -4.25 9.37 -22.63
CA ARG A 291 -4.91 10.61 -23.10
C ARG A 291 -4.68 11.81 -22.16
N ASN A 292 -4.93 11.59 -20.88
CA ASN A 292 -4.86 12.63 -19.84
C ASN A 292 -3.64 12.53 -18.93
N GLY A 293 -2.56 11.85 -19.31
CA GLY A 293 -1.34 11.84 -18.49
C GLY A 293 -0.09 11.41 -19.23
N ARG A 294 1.06 11.77 -18.68
CA ARG A 294 2.38 11.53 -19.28
C ARG A 294 3.30 10.93 -18.26
N VAL A 295 4.14 10.02 -18.74
CA VAL A 295 5.05 9.23 -17.92
C VAL A 295 6.42 9.30 -18.55
N VAL A 296 7.40 9.79 -17.79
CA VAL A 296 8.76 10.03 -18.25
C VAL A 296 9.74 9.33 -17.32
N GLY A 297 10.57 8.46 -17.88
CA GLY A 297 11.70 7.86 -17.17
C GLY A 297 12.95 8.68 -17.40
N VAL A 298 13.62 9.08 -16.32
CA VAL A 298 14.89 9.80 -16.38
C VAL A 298 16.04 8.95 -15.85
N GLY A 299 17.20 9.08 -16.48
CA GLY A 299 18.40 8.33 -16.13
C GLY A 299 19.47 8.40 -17.20
N ALA A 300 20.20 7.31 -17.39
CA ALA A 300 21.31 7.26 -18.34
C ALA A 300 21.49 5.85 -18.89
N ASN A 301 22.10 5.74 -20.09
CA ASN A 301 22.45 4.47 -20.73
C ASN A 301 21.25 3.50 -20.88
N GLY A 302 20.07 4.04 -21.21
CA GLY A 302 18.85 3.25 -21.36
C GLY A 302 18.30 2.68 -20.04
N VAL A 303 18.73 3.20 -18.89
CA VAL A 303 18.21 2.82 -17.58
C VAL A 303 17.66 4.05 -16.87
N ALA A 304 16.39 4.03 -16.51
CA ALA A 304 15.77 5.07 -15.68
C ALA A 304 15.89 4.71 -14.20
N THR A 305 16.17 5.72 -13.37
CA THR A 305 16.23 5.60 -11.90
C THR A 305 15.11 6.38 -11.21
N LYS A 306 14.41 7.24 -11.95
CA LYS A 306 13.21 7.94 -11.48
C LYS A 306 12.18 7.95 -12.59
N VAL A 307 10.91 7.97 -12.19
CA VAL A 307 9.76 8.16 -13.08
C VAL A 307 9.01 9.40 -12.62
N TYR A 308 8.78 10.29 -13.57
CA TYR A 308 7.94 11.47 -13.41
C TYR A 308 6.63 11.26 -14.14
N VAL A 309 5.52 11.58 -13.47
CA VAL A 309 4.17 11.48 -14.01
C VAL A 309 3.44 12.80 -13.80
N TRP A 310 2.65 13.22 -14.78
CA TRP A 310 1.69 14.30 -14.60
C TRP A 310 0.44 14.04 -15.43
N GLY A 311 -0.63 14.77 -15.14
CA GLY A 311 -1.95 14.59 -15.70
C GLY A 311 -3.00 14.23 -14.66
N THR A 312 -4.03 13.48 -15.07
CA THR A 312 -5.04 12.94 -14.18
C THR A 312 -4.44 11.93 -13.20
N ASN A 313 -4.93 11.98 -11.97
CA ASN A 313 -4.66 11.03 -10.90
C ASN A 313 -5.90 10.17 -10.58
N GLU A 314 -6.83 10.11 -11.53
CA GLU A 314 -7.87 9.09 -11.56
C GLU A 314 -7.25 7.72 -11.35
N ASP A 315 -7.82 6.96 -10.43
CA ASP A 315 -7.40 5.60 -10.09
C ASP A 315 -5.91 5.50 -9.70
N GLY A 316 -5.31 6.59 -9.21
CA GLY A 316 -3.91 6.56 -8.78
C GLY A 316 -2.89 6.47 -9.90
N ALA A 317 -3.24 6.93 -11.11
CA ALA A 317 -2.36 6.89 -12.28
C ALA A 317 -1.00 7.61 -12.10
N LEU A 318 -0.86 8.51 -11.11
CA LEU A 318 0.43 9.13 -10.77
C LEU A 318 1.38 8.20 -9.99
N GLY A 319 0.85 7.19 -9.29
CA GLY A 319 1.65 6.23 -8.51
C GLY A 319 2.39 6.87 -7.32
N ASN A 320 1.87 7.98 -6.79
CA ASN A 320 2.47 8.74 -5.67
C ASN A 320 1.69 8.57 -4.34
N GLY A 321 0.68 7.72 -4.32
CA GLY A 321 -0.18 7.44 -3.16
C GLY A 321 -1.36 8.39 -2.97
N THR A 322 -1.59 9.36 -3.86
CA THR A 322 -2.65 10.39 -3.67
C THR A 322 -3.85 10.21 -4.61
N GLY A 323 -3.94 9.09 -5.31
CA GLY A 323 -5.02 8.80 -6.26
C GLY A 323 -6.38 8.61 -5.61
N VAL A 324 -7.44 8.89 -6.37
CA VAL A 324 -8.83 8.66 -5.98
C VAL A 324 -9.56 7.82 -7.03
N ALA A 325 -10.55 7.04 -6.61
CA ALA A 325 -11.35 6.23 -7.52
C ALA A 325 -12.10 7.13 -8.53
N ALA A 326 -12.09 6.73 -9.80
CA ALA A 326 -12.82 7.40 -10.89
C ALA A 326 -14.31 7.64 -10.59
N ASP A 327 -14.92 6.69 -9.88
CA ASP A 327 -16.34 6.64 -9.55
C ASP A 327 -16.67 7.21 -8.17
N ASN A 328 -15.73 7.96 -7.55
CA ASN A 328 -15.94 8.57 -6.24
C ASN A 328 -17.04 9.67 -6.30
N PRO A 329 -18.20 9.50 -5.66
CA PRO A 329 -19.30 10.46 -5.73
C PRO A 329 -19.09 11.74 -4.90
N GLY A 330 -18.01 11.84 -4.11
CA GLY A 330 -17.74 12.98 -3.23
C GLY A 330 -16.33 13.58 -3.31
N GLY A 331 -15.44 13.05 -4.16
CA GLY A 331 -14.06 13.51 -4.29
C GLY A 331 -13.75 14.02 -5.69
N GLY A 332 -13.16 15.21 -5.80
CA GLY A 332 -12.68 15.72 -7.07
C GLY A 332 -11.54 14.85 -7.62
N ILE A 333 -11.64 14.45 -8.88
CA ILE A 333 -10.52 13.86 -9.61
C ILE A 333 -9.39 14.90 -9.63
N THR A 334 -8.23 14.53 -9.12
CA THR A 334 -7.08 15.45 -9.07
C THR A 334 -6.32 15.41 -10.39
N PHE A 335 -5.97 16.57 -10.91
CA PHE A 335 -5.14 16.74 -12.09
C PHE A 335 -3.92 17.59 -11.71
N THR A 336 -2.75 17.25 -12.24
CA THR A 336 -1.54 18.08 -12.11
C THR A 336 -0.89 18.29 -13.48
N GLY A 337 -0.64 19.54 -13.86
CA GLY A 337 0.21 19.87 -15.01
C GLY A 337 1.70 19.87 -14.69
N VAL A 338 2.05 19.65 -13.42
CA VAL A 338 3.44 19.64 -12.94
C VAL A 338 3.89 18.18 -12.75
N PRO A 339 5.07 17.79 -13.29
CA PRO A 339 5.67 16.48 -13.05
C PRO A 339 5.82 16.17 -11.56
N VAL A 340 5.22 15.07 -11.11
CA VAL A 340 5.42 14.50 -9.78
C VAL A 340 6.19 13.20 -9.88
N GLN A 341 7.00 12.90 -8.87
CA GLN A 341 7.76 11.64 -8.85
C GLN A 341 6.87 10.49 -8.36
N THR A 342 6.88 9.38 -9.09
CA THR A 342 6.26 8.11 -8.66
C THR A 342 7.04 7.51 -7.48
N LYS A 343 6.34 6.92 -6.51
CA LYS A 343 6.92 6.30 -5.32
C LYS A 343 7.31 4.83 -5.55
N LEU A 344 8.25 4.61 -6.46
CA LEU A 344 8.84 3.28 -6.67
C LEU A 344 9.73 2.87 -5.49
N PRO A 345 9.96 1.56 -5.28
CA PRO A 345 10.93 1.09 -4.28
C PRO A 345 12.31 1.70 -4.49
N GLU A 346 13.00 1.98 -3.38
CA GLU A 346 14.34 2.57 -3.44
C GLU A 346 15.32 1.66 -4.21
N GLY A 347 16.18 2.27 -5.03
CA GLY A 347 17.16 1.54 -5.84
C GLY A 347 16.60 0.85 -7.09
N THR A 348 15.31 1.01 -7.39
CA THR A 348 14.70 0.47 -8.62
C THR A 348 15.41 1.03 -9.86
N LYS A 349 15.85 0.12 -10.75
CA LYS A 349 16.45 0.44 -12.04
C LYS A 349 15.54 -0.09 -13.14
N ILE A 350 15.06 0.80 -13.99
CA ILE A 350 14.03 0.50 -14.99
C ILE A 350 14.69 0.37 -16.36
N THR A 351 14.40 -0.70 -17.08
CA THR A 351 14.88 -0.97 -18.44
C THR A 351 13.78 -0.82 -19.49
N GLN A 352 12.51 -0.82 -19.09
CA GLN A 352 11.37 -0.56 -19.99
C GLN A 352 10.18 0.00 -19.19
N LEU A 353 9.40 0.85 -19.84
CA LEU A 353 8.21 1.47 -19.26
C LEU A 353 7.11 1.54 -20.33
N SER A 354 5.87 1.24 -19.94
CA SER A 354 4.71 1.32 -20.82
C SER A 354 3.45 1.66 -20.03
N SER A 355 2.61 2.56 -20.54
CA SER A 355 1.45 3.10 -19.82
C SER A 355 0.18 2.96 -20.60
N GLY A 356 -0.84 2.24 -20.12
CA GLY A 356 -2.19 2.25 -20.72
C GLY A 356 -3.09 3.31 -20.09
N GLU A 357 -4.38 3.26 -20.38
CA GLU A 357 -5.32 4.30 -19.95
C GLU A 357 -5.39 4.36 -18.41
N ALA A 358 -4.75 5.39 -17.86
CA ALA A 358 -4.61 5.63 -16.42
C ALA A 358 -3.87 4.53 -15.62
N TYR A 359 -2.98 3.76 -16.25
CA TYR A 359 -2.09 2.84 -15.52
C TYR A 359 -0.72 2.73 -16.19
N THR A 360 0.29 2.31 -15.44
CA THR A 360 1.66 2.12 -15.95
C THR A 360 2.27 0.86 -15.41
N ILE A 361 3.04 0.17 -16.26
CA ILE A 361 3.89 -0.97 -15.90
C ILE A 361 5.35 -0.61 -16.25
N VAL A 362 6.26 -0.95 -15.34
CA VAL A 362 7.72 -0.83 -15.54
C VAL A 362 8.37 -2.19 -15.38
N LEU A 363 9.41 -2.44 -16.18
CA LEU A 363 10.30 -3.59 -16.08
C LEU A 363 11.64 -3.14 -15.52
N THR A 364 12.15 -3.89 -14.55
CA THR A 364 13.44 -3.63 -13.93
C THR A 364 14.58 -4.43 -14.56
N ASP A 365 15.83 -4.01 -14.30
CA ASP A 365 17.03 -4.71 -14.77
C ASP A 365 17.17 -6.14 -14.23
N ASP A 366 16.59 -6.43 -13.05
CA ASP A 366 16.50 -7.76 -12.47
C ASP A 366 15.30 -8.59 -12.96
N GLY A 367 14.53 -8.09 -13.93
CA GLY A 367 13.46 -8.82 -14.60
C GLY A 367 12.13 -8.86 -13.85
N LYS A 368 11.89 -7.91 -12.94
CA LYS A 368 10.63 -7.78 -12.19
C LYS A 368 9.74 -6.72 -12.82
N LEU A 369 8.43 -6.87 -12.63
CA LEU A 369 7.45 -5.86 -13.02
C LEU A 369 6.90 -5.11 -11.81
N TYR A 370 6.74 -3.80 -11.95
CA TYR A 370 5.95 -2.98 -11.03
C TYR A 370 4.87 -2.25 -11.79
N GLY A 371 3.67 -2.15 -11.21
CA GLY A 371 2.52 -1.50 -11.83
C GLY A 371 1.72 -0.65 -10.87
N TRP A 372 1.07 0.39 -11.37
CA TRP A 372 0.16 1.25 -10.60
C TRP A 372 -0.91 1.85 -11.50
N GLY A 373 -1.93 2.44 -10.88
CA GLY A 373 -3.05 3.06 -11.56
C GLY A 373 -4.27 2.15 -11.65
N LYS A 374 -5.11 2.40 -12.65
CA LYS A 374 -6.34 1.68 -12.96
C LYS A 374 -6.12 0.17 -13.08
N ASN A 375 -6.96 -0.62 -12.41
CA ASN A 375 -6.92 -2.08 -12.45
C ASN A 375 -8.30 -2.73 -12.69
N ARG A 376 -9.32 -1.98 -13.15
CA ARG A 376 -10.69 -2.49 -13.35
C ARG A 376 -10.86 -3.62 -14.38
N GLY A 377 -9.85 -3.85 -15.21
CA GLY A 377 -9.78 -4.99 -16.13
C GLY A 377 -8.80 -6.07 -15.70
N GLY A 378 -8.14 -5.91 -14.55
CA GLY A 378 -7.06 -6.79 -14.10
C GLY A 378 -5.70 -6.50 -14.75
N GLN A 379 -5.52 -5.36 -15.43
CA GLN A 379 -4.33 -5.02 -16.22
C GLN A 379 -3.02 -4.92 -15.42
N LEU A 380 -3.06 -4.83 -14.08
CA LEU A 380 -1.87 -4.94 -13.24
C LEU A 380 -1.42 -6.40 -13.03
N GLY A 381 -2.28 -7.38 -13.29
CA GLY A 381 -1.93 -8.80 -13.18
C GLY A 381 -1.68 -9.23 -11.73
N ASP A 382 -2.40 -8.64 -10.78
CA ASP A 382 -2.19 -8.78 -9.33
C ASP A 382 -2.96 -9.94 -8.69
N HIS A 383 -3.60 -10.79 -9.53
CA HIS A 383 -4.42 -11.93 -9.13
C HIS A 383 -5.62 -11.55 -8.26
N SER A 384 -6.06 -10.29 -8.33
CA SER A 384 -7.27 -9.82 -7.67
C SER A 384 -8.50 -10.54 -8.23
N SER A 385 -9.48 -10.83 -7.37
CA SER A 385 -10.81 -11.24 -7.86
C SER A 385 -11.49 -10.07 -8.56
N GLU A 386 -12.50 -10.32 -9.40
CA GLU A 386 -13.19 -9.23 -10.13
C GLU A 386 -13.77 -8.16 -9.19
N ALA A 387 -14.23 -8.54 -7.99
CA ALA A 387 -14.71 -7.60 -6.98
C ALA A 387 -13.61 -6.70 -6.36
N GLN A 388 -12.34 -7.05 -6.56
CA GLN A 388 -11.16 -6.38 -6.02
C GLN A 388 -10.33 -5.64 -7.09
N MET A 389 -10.68 -5.80 -8.37
CA MET A 389 -10.09 -5.11 -9.52
C MET A 389 -10.49 -3.64 -9.52
N LEU A 390 -9.83 -2.82 -8.70
CA LEU A 390 -10.10 -1.40 -8.60
C LEU A 390 -8.93 -0.60 -9.18
N PHE A 391 -7.92 -0.35 -8.37
CA PHE A 391 -6.73 0.40 -8.72
C PHE A 391 -5.69 0.32 -7.60
N SER A 392 -4.45 0.70 -7.91
CA SER A 392 -3.40 0.90 -6.91
C SER A 392 -2.83 2.31 -6.99
N THR A 393 -2.80 3.02 -5.86
CA THR A 393 -2.25 4.39 -5.79
C THR A 393 -0.72 4.42 -5.65
N LEU A 394 -0.11 3.27 -5.36
CA LEU A 394 1.34 3.08 -5.28
C LEU A 394 1.77 1.94 -6.22
N PRO A 395 3.02 1.94 -6.71
CA PRO A 395 3.58 0.80 -7.42
C PRO A 395 3.53 -0.48 -6.58
N ILE A 396 2.95 -1.53 -7.17
CA ILE A 396 2.90 -2.89 -6.61
C ILE A 396 3.64 -3.85 -7.55
N PRO A 397 4.11 -5.02 -7.06
CA PRO A 397 4.49 -6.12 -7.95
C PRO A 397 3.37 -6.41 -8.95
N ALA A 398 3.67 -6.33 -10.24
CA ALA A 398 2.71 -6.60 -11.32
C ALA A 398 2.96 -7.98 -11.93
N GLY A 399 1.91 -8.62 -12.43
CA GLY A 399 2.00 -9.96 -13.02
C GLY A 399 2.39 -11.05 -12.02
N GLU A 400 2.14 -10.84 -10.74
CA GLU A 400 2.40 -11.79 -9.67
C GLU A 400 1.27 -11.69 -8.67
N LYS A 401 0.96 -12.81 -8.01
CA LYS A 401 0.03 -12.76 -6.89
C LYS A 401 0.68 -11.87 -5.86
N ALA A 402 0.00 -10.80 -5.46
CA ALA A 402 0.42 -10.03 -4.30
C ALA A 402 0.66 -11.05 -3.18
N LYS A 403 1.90 -11.12 -2.66
CA LYS A 403 2.15 -11.87 -1.42
C LYS A 403 1.14 -11.33 -0.40
N GLU A 404 0.66 -12.19 0.50
CA GLU A 404 -0.25 -11.84 1.60
C GLU A 404 0.41 -10.85 2.60
N GLU A 405 0.91 -9.74 2.10
CA GLU A 405 1.65 -8.68 2.76
C GLU A 405 0.96 -7.36 2.45
N GLN A 406 -0.26 -7.21 2.95
CA GLN A 406 -0.58 -5.94 3.58
C GLN A 406 -0.76 -6.20 5.08
N ASP A 407 0.25 -6.84 5.67
CA ASP A 407 0.29 -7.04 7.11
C ASP A 407 0.46 -5.71 7.84
N VAL A 408 1.12 -4.71 7.25
CA VAL A 408 1.38 -3.41 7.90
C VAL A 408 0.86 -2.27 7.03
N PHE A 409 -0.01 -1.43 7.59
CA PHE A 409 -0.52 -0.22 6.96
C PHE A 409 -0.06 1.01 7.72
N THR A 410 0.48 2.01 7.03
CA THR A 410 0.82 3.32 7.60
C THR A 410 0.01 4.41 6.90
N PHE A 411 -0.80 5.17 7.64
CA PHE A 411 -1.65 6.21 7.06
C PHE A 411 -2.07 7.29 8.07
N ASP A 412 -2.42 8.45 7.51
CA ASP A 412 -3.02 9.58 8.22
C ASP A 412 -4.57 9.45 8.22
N ALA A 413 -5.23 10.04 9.21
CA ALA A 413 -6.68 10.22 9.29
C ALA A 413 -7.34 10.72 7.97
N LYS A 414 -6.64 11.55 7.18
CA LYS A 414 -7.13 12.05 5.88
C LYS A 414 -7.08 11.01 4.76
N ASN A 415 -6.33 9.92 4.95
CA ASN A 415 -6.02 8.92 3.92
C ASN A 415 -6.33 7.49 4.41
N ILE A 416 -7.42 7.32 5.17
CA ILE A 416 -7.84 6.02 5.69
C ILE A 416 -8.18 5.10 4.49
N PRO A 417 -7.53 3.92 4.36
CA PRO A 417 -7.88 2.97 3.31
C PRO A 417 -9.34 2.55 3.36
N SER A 418 -9.94 2.27 2.20
CA SER A 418 -11.35 1.85 2.11
C SER A 418 -11.64 0.51 2.79
N SER A 419 -10.62 -0.33 2.99
CA SER A 419 -10.71 -1.60 3.72
C SER A 419 -9.39 -1.94 4.41
N LEU A 420 -9.49 -2.38 5.65
CA LEU A 420 -8.40 -2.86 6.52
C LEU A 420 -8.73 -4.22 7.13
N LYS A 421 -9.71 -4.95 6.55
CA LYS A 421 -10.21 -6.24 7.08
C LYS A 421 -9.15 -7.34 7.14
N SER A 422 -8.13 -7.27 6.30
CA SER A 422 -7.02 -8.24 6.24
C SER A 422 -5.74 -7.74 6.89
N ALA A 423 -5.71 -6.52 7.45
CA ALA A 423 -4.52 -5.92 8.04
C ALA A 423 -4.08 -6.67 9.31
N LYS A 424 -2.77 -6.84 9.53
CA LYS A 424 -2.23 -7.35 10.81
C LYS A 424 -1.70 -6.25 11.73
N GLN A 425 -1.31 -5.12 11.18
CA GLN A 425 -0.70 -4.01 11.89
C GLN A 425 -1.12 -2.69 11.26
N LEU A 426 -1.51 -1.74 12.10
CA LEU A 426 -1.80 -0.37 11.71
C LEU A 426 -0.78 0.55 12.36
N ILE A 427 -0.26 1.51 11.62
CA ILE A 427 0.59 2.62 12.09
C ILE A 427 -0.17 3.90 11.74
N LEU A 428 -0.72 4.55 12.76
CA LEU A 428 -1.53 5.75 12.62
C LEU A 428 -0.63 6.97 12.75
N THR A 429 -0.66 7.85 11.76
CA THR A 429 0.12 9.10 11.73
C THR A 429 -0.81 10.31 11.64
N GLY A 430 -0.31 11.52 11.86
CA GLY A 430 -1.09 12.75 11.67
C GLY A 430 -2.14 12.98 12.77
N GLU A 431 -3.11 13.86 12.52
CA GLU A 431 -4.05 14.34 13.54
C GLU A 431 -5.39 13.59 13.50
N TRP A 432 -5.78 12.97 14.61
CA TRP A 432 -6.98 12.14 14.75
C TRP A 432 -8.00 12.72 15.70
N GLY A 433 -9.26 12.78 15.27
CA GLY A 433 -10.43 13.06 16.10
C GLY A 433 -11.48 11.95 16.07
N THR A 434 -12.55 12.13 16.84
CA THR A 434 -13.66 11.16 16.95
C THR A 434 -14.25 10.77 15.59
N ALA A 435 -14.40 11.72 14.65
CA ALA A 435 -14.92 11.44 13.31
C ALA A 435 -13.94 10.59 12.47
N ASP A 436 -12.63 10.81 12.64
CA ASP A 436 -11.59 10.07 11.94
C ASP A 436 -11.55 8.61 12.45
N PHE A 437 -11.71 8.41 13.75
CA PHE A 437 -11.89 7.07 14.33
C PHE A 437 -13.20 6.39 13.90
N ALA A 438 -14.27 7.14 13.64
CA ALA A 438 -15.49 6.60 13.05
C ALA A 438 -15.23 6.05 11.63
N ALA A 439 -14.47 6.79 10.81
CA ALA A 439 -14.05 6.32 9.49
C ALA A 439 -13.13 5.09 9.58
N LEU A 440 -12.17 5.08 10.51
CA LEU A 440 -11.32 3.91 10.75
C LEU A 440 -12.13 2.68 11.15
N THR A 441 -13.13 2.86 12.01
CA THR A 441 -14.04 1.79 12.45
C THR A 441 -14.74 1.11 11.26
N ALA A 442 -15.16 1.90 10.27
CA ALA A 442 -15.71 1.38 9.02
C ALA A 442 -14.67 0.60 8.20
N ALA A 443 -13.46 1.15 8.06
CA ALA A 443 -12.38 0.55 7.27
C ALA A 443 -11.93 -0.80 7.84
N ILE A 444 -11.73 -0.92 9.15
CA ILE A 444 -11.33 -2.20 9.80
C ILE A 444 -12.43 -3.26 9.74
N GLY A 445 -13.64 -2.89 9.29
CA GLY A 445 -14.78 -3.78 9.13
C GLY A 445 -15.45 -4.13 10.45
N ASN A 446 -15.44 -3.21 11.42
CA ASN A 446 -16.12 -3.44 12.68
C ASN A 446 -17.63 -3.56 12.41
N ASN A 447 -18.22 -4.68 12.81
CA ASN A 447 -19.56 -5.06 12.34
C ASN A 447 -20.57 -4.87 13.49
N SER A 448 -21.51 -3.94 13.30
CA SER A 448 -22.71 -3.74 14.12
C SER A 448 -23.77 -4.85 13.91
N GLY A 449 -23.38 -6.01 13.37
CA GLY A 449 -24.25 -7.15 13.12
C GLY A 449 -24.36 -8.06 14.35
N PHE A 450 -25.42 -8.88 14.39
CA PHE A 450 -25.59 -9.91 15.42
C PHE A 450 -25.45 -11.30 14.77
N PRO A 451 -24.44 -12.10 15.15
CA PRO A 451 -23.39 -11.82 16.12
C PRO A 451 -22.27 -10.90 15.55
N PRO A 452 -21.59 -10.10 16.39
CA PRO A 452 -20.50 -9.25 15.92
C PRO A 452 -19.31 -10.10 15.48
N ALA A 453 -19.04 -10.10 14.18
CA ALA A 453 -17.95 -10.87 13.59
C ALA A 453 -16.57 -10.34 14.04
N GLY A 454 -16.47 -9.02 14.27
CA GLY A 454 -15.24 -8.32 14.65
C GLY A 454 -14.16 -8.35 13.57
N ASN A 455 -13.01 -7.76 13.86
CA ASN A 455 -11.79 -7.94 13.07
C ASN A 455 -10.94 -9.06 13.71
N ASN A 456 -10.53 -10.05 12.92
CA ASN A 456 -9.80 -11.22 13.42
C ASN A 456 -8.34 -11.27 12.94
N THR A 457 -7.84 -10.18 12.35
CA THR A 457 -6.55 -10.12 11.66
C THR A 457 -5.60 -9.12 12.30
N ILE A 458 -6.09 -7.97 12.78
CA ILE A 458 -5.27 -6.91 13.37
C ILE A 458 -4.66 -7.41 14.69
N GLU A 459 -3.34 -7.58 14.71
CA GLU A 459 -2.54 -7.98 15.86
C GLU A 459 -1.91 -6.79 16.58
N LYS A 460 -1.66 -5.68 15.87
CA LYS A 460 -1.02 -4.48 16.44
C LYS A 460 -1.63 -3.18 15.92
N VAL A 461 -1.78 -2.20 16.80
CA VAL A 461 -2.05 -0.80 16.41
C VAL A 461 -1.00 0.08 17.06
N ASP A 462 -0.32 0.89 16.26
CA ASP A 462 0.71 1.81 16.69
C ASP A 462 0.28 3.26 16.45
N MET A 463 0.14 4.03 17.53
CA MET A 463 -0.22 5.44 17.49
C MET A 463 0.92 6.36 17.92
N SER A 464 2.15 5.86 18.03
CA SER A 464 3.30 6.64 18.51
C SER A 464 3.60 7.90 17.70
N GLN A 465 3.11 7.96 16.45
CA GLN A 465 3.27 9.08 15.51
C GLN A 465 1.97 9.88 15.28
N ALA A 466 0.89 9.55 15.98
CA ALA A 466 -0.38 10.26 15.89
C ALA A 466 -0.43 11.43 16.88
N THR A 467 -1.05 12.53 16.46
CA THR A 467 -1.57 13.59 17.35
C THR A 467 -3.07 13.43 17.51
N ILE A 468 -3.62 13.84 18.66
CA ILE A 468 -5.01 13.61 19.02
C ILE A 468 -5.72 14.94 19.23
N LYS A 469 -6.81 15.17 18.50
CA LYS A 469 -7.67 16.35 18.70
C LYS A 469 -8.20 16.35 20.13
N SER A 470 -8.14 17.50 20.80
CA SER A 470 -8.67 17.64 22.16
C SER A 470 -10.14 17.24 22.22
N GLY A 471 -10.51 16.39 23.20
CA GLY A 471 -11.89 15.95 23.40
C GLY A 471 -12.24 14.62 22.72
N THR A 472 -11.28 13.92 22.12
CA THR A 472 -11.53 12.74 21.29
C THR A 472 -12.06 11.53 22.07
N SER A 473 -13.07 10.86 21.50
CA SER A 473 -13.68 9.63 22.02
C SER A 473 -13.37 8.47 21.08
N LEU A 474 -13.01 7.30 21.64
CA LEU A 474 -12.92 6.03 20.90
C LEU A 474 -14.26 5.27 20.90
N HIS A 475 -15.30 5.86 21.48
CA HIS A 475 -16.68 5.45 21.26
C HIS A 475 -17.28 6.34 20.19
N VAL A 476 -17.55 5.77 19.02
CA VAL A 476 -17.82 6.52 17.78
C VAL A 476 -19.19 6.16 17.21
N ALA A 477 -19.77 7.10 16.46
CA ALA A 477 -20.99 6.85 15.71
C ALA A 477 -20.73 5.82 14.59
N TYR A 478 -21.58 4.80 14.48
CA TYR A 478 -21.48 3.78 13.44
C TYR A 478 -22.85 3.17 13.14
N GLY A 479 -23.25 3.21 11.87
CA GLY A 479 -24.61 2.82 11.47
C GLY A 479 -25.68 3.64 12.20
N ILE A 480 -26.65 2.96 12.80
CA ILE A 480 -27.74 3.58 13.59
C ILE A 480 -27.39 3.77 15.07
N GLY A 481 -26.17 3.46 15.51
CA GLY A 481 -25.78 3.45 16.91
C GLY A 481 -24.35 3.95 17.14
N SER A 482 -23.72 3.43 18.18
CA SER A 482 -22.33 3.74 18.53
C SER A 482 -21.60 2.50 19.00
N VAL A 483 -20.32 2.40 18.64
CA VAL A 483 -19.46 1.25 18.92
C VAL A 483 -18.09 1.73 19.39
N GLY A 484 -17.34 0.86 20.05
CA GLY A 484 -15.92 1.12 20.28
C GLY A 484 -15.11 0.96 19.01
N THR A 485 -14.12 1.83 18.77
CA THR A 485 -13.32 1.81 17.54
C THR A 485 -12.68 0.46 17.28
N PHE A 486 -12.03 -0.14 18.28
CA PHE A 486 -11.34 -1.44 18.17
C PHE A 486 -12.15 -2.59 18.76
N GLN A 487 -13.45 -2.37 19.03
CA GLN A 487 -14.34 -3.41 19.53
C GLN A 487 -14.27 -4.66 18.64
N GLY A 488 -14.11 -5.83 19.24
CA GLY A 488 -14.05 -7.10 18.53
C GLY A 488 -12.80 -7.30 17.68
N CYS A 489 -11.72 -6.54 17.89
CA CYS A 489 -10.40 -6.85 17.32
C CYS A 489 -9.77 -8.05 18.05
N LYS A 490 -10.27 -9.26 17.79
CA LYS A 490 -9.96 -10.47 18.58
C LYS A 490 -8.51 -10.93 18.45
N ALA A 491 -7.82 -10.50 17.41
CA ALA A 491 -6.41 -10.79 17.21
C ALA A 491 -5.46 -9.78 17.87
N LEU A 492 -5.96 -8.64 18.35
CA LEU A 492 -5.16 -7.52 18.83
C LEU A 492 -4.38 -7.92 20.08
N LYS A 493 -3.06 -7.86 20.02
CA LYS A 493 -2.12 -8.19 21.09
C LYS A 493 -1.49 -6.95 21.71
N GLU A 494 -1.19 -5.96 20.87
CA GLU A 494 -0.44 -4.76 21.25
C GLU A 494 -1.14 -3.50 20.75
N PHE A 495 -1.35 -2.55 21.64
CA PHE A 495 -1.84 -1.21 21.33
C PHE A 495 -0.85 -0.17 21.87
N VAL A 496 -0.09 0.48 20.99
CA VAL A 496 0.86 1.52 21.36
C VAL A 496 0.12 2.85 21.38
N MET A 497 0.00 3.46 22.57
CA MET A 497 -0.57 4.80 22.72
C MET A 497 0.26 5.85 21.98
N PRO A 498 -0.34 7.00 21.62
CA PRO A 498 0.44 8.19 21.25
C PRO A 498 1.24 8.68 22.46
N THR A 499 2.05 9.73 22.27
CA THR A 499 2.82 10.32 23.39
C THR A 499 1.90 10.70 24.55
N LYS A 500 2.41 10.74 25.79
CA LYS A 500 1.58 11.01 26.98
C LYS A 500 0.79 12.33 26.91
N SER A 501 1.35 13.37 26.28
CA SER A 501 0.64 14.63 26.06
C SER A 501 -0.55 14.46 25.11
N GLU A 502 -0.38 13.67 24.05
CA GLU A 502 -1.44 13.39 23.08
C GLU A 502 -2.50 12.44 23.66
N ALA A 503 -2.09 11.42 24.42
CA ALA A 503 -3.00 10.49 25.10
C ALA A 503 -3.91 11.22 26.11
N ALA A 504 -3.49 12.36 26.64
CA ALA A 504 -4.30 13.19 27.53
C ALA A 504 -5.50 13.83 26.81
N HIS A 505 -5.55 13.87 25.48
CA HIS A 505 -6.67 14.45 24.73
C HIS A 505 -7.88 13.51 24.60
N PHE A 506 -7.73 12.23 24.97
CA PHE A 506 -8.85 11.29 25.01
C PHE A 506 -9.81 11.55 26.19
N THR A 507 -11.11 11.46 25.94
CA THR A 507 -12.17 11.69 26.93
C THR A 507 -13.00 10.45 27.26
N SER A 508 -13.09 9.48 26.33
CA SER A 508 -13.89 8.28 26.53
C SER A 508 -13.30 7.08 25.77
N PHE A 509 -13.13 5.97 26.49
CA PHE A 509 -12.80 4.66 25.93
C PHE A 509 -13.98 3.69 26.03
N ARG A 510 -15.21 4.20 26.11
CA ARG A 510 -16.40 3.34 26.20
C ARG A 510 -16.41 2.28 25.09
N ALA A 511 -16.43 1.01 25.49
CA ALA A 511 -16.35 -0.17 24.61
C ALA A 511 -15.14 -0.23 23.65
N ALA A 512 -14.14 0.65 23.79
CA ALA A 512 -13.09 0.87 22.78
C ALA A 512 -12.33 -0.41 22.43
N PHE A 513 -12.07 -1.27 23.41
CA PHE A 513 -11.37 -2.55 23.27
C PHE A 513 -12.23 -3.75 23.67
N GLN A 514 -13.55 -3.57 23.76
CA GLN A 514 -14.47 -4.66 24.10
C GLN A 514 -14.23 -5.88 23.20
N ASN A 515 -14.06 -7.06 23.79
CA ASN A 515 -13.75 -8.33 23.11
C ASN A 515 -12.42 -8.35 22.32
N CYS A 516 -11.41 -7.57 22.73
CA CYS A 516 -10.03 -7.74 22.26
C CYS A 516 -9.35 -8.88 23.03
N ASN A 517 -9.72 -10.12 22.71
CA ASN A 517 -9.41 -11.31 23.52
C ASN A 517 -7.91 -11.64 23.65
N LYS A 518 -7.03 -11.02 22.86
CA LYS A 518 -5.58 -11.26 22.88
C LYS A 518 -4.77 -10.09 23.43
N LEU A 519 -5.41 -9.00 23.86
CA LEU A 519 -4.71 -7.83 24.39
C LEU A 519 -4.11 -8.19 25.75
N GLU A 520 -2.78 -8.15 25.88
CA GLU A 520 -2.10 -8.57 27.13
C GLU A 520 -1.83 -7.40 28.08
N ALA A 521 -1.56 -6.22 27.53
CA ALA A 521 -1.26 -5.00 28.26
C ALA A 521 -1.62 -3.77 27.42
N ILE A 522 -1.87 -2.65 28.10
CA ILE A 522 -2.10 -1.34 27.50
C ILE A 522 -1.59 -0.25 28.45
N ASP A 523 -0.82 0.70 27.94
CA ASP A 523 -0.36 1.85 28.73
C ASP A 523 -1.49 2.88 28.83
N MET A 524 -1.99 3.11 30.04
CA MET A 524 -3.05 4.08 30.32
C MET A 524 -2.52 5.32 31.07
N THR A 525 -1.20 5.39 31.32
CA THR A 525 -0.60 6.42 32.19
C THR A 525 -0.57 7.83 31.57
N GLY A 526 -0.86 7.95 30.27
CA GLY A 526 -1.04 9.25 29.60
C GLY A 526 -2.48 9.77 29.60
N CYS A 527 -3.48 8.93 29.90
CA CYS A 527 -4.89 9.19 29.63
C CYS A 527 -5.60 10.01 30.72
N THR A 528 -5.10 11.20 31.02
CA THR A 528 -5.49 11.99 32.22
C THR A 528 -6.90 12.60 32.18
N ASN A 529 -7.53 12.70 31.00
CA ASN A 529 -8.86 13.32 30.84
C ASN A 529 -10.02 12.34 30.58
N LEU A 530 -9.78 11.04 30.72
CA LEU A 530 -10.84 10.03 30.56
C LEU A 530 -11.92 10.18 31.64
N THR A 531 -13.18 10.25 31.21
CA THR A 531 -14.36 10.30 32.07
C THR A 531 -15.20 9.03 32.00
N ASN A 532 -15.17 8.32 30.86
CA ASN A 532 -15.99 7.15 30.62
C ASN A 532 -15.15 5.94 30.18
N LEU A 533 -15.20 4.89 31.00
CA LEU A 533 -14.55 3.61 30.79
C LEU A 533 -15.55 2.44 30.74
N THR A 534 -16.85 2.71 30.58
CA THR A 534 -17.87 1.65 30.50
C THR A 534 -17.53 0.64 29.39
N ASP A 535 -17.49 -0.65 29.73
CA ASP A 535 -17.13 -1.76 28.83
C ASP A 535 -15.74 -1.65 28.14
N ALA A 536 -14.86 -0.74 28.57
CA ALA A 536 -13.65 -0.40 27.79
C ALA A 536 -12.77 -1.62 27.49
N PHE A 537 -12.65 -2.54 28.45
CA PHE A 537 -11.89 -3.79 28.31
C PHE A 537 -12.75 -5.04 28.54
N PHE A 538 -14.08 -4.92 28.44
CA PHE A 538 -14.99 -6.07 28.60
C PHE A 538 -14.54 -7.23 27.70
N GLY A 539 -14.36 -8.43 28.26
CA GLY A 539 -13.97 -9.63 27.51
C GLY A 539 -12.53 -9.64 26.98
N CYS A 540 -11.65 -8.76 27.47
CA CYS A 540 -10.20 -8.84 27.22
C CYS A 540 -9.57 -9.96 28.06
N THR A 541 -9.84 -11.21 27.70
CA THR A 541 -9.54 -12.40 28.51
C THR A 541 -8.06 -12.61 28.82
N THR A 542 -7.14 -12.01 28.06
CA THR A 542 -5.67 -12.09 28.27
C THR A 542 -5.06 -10.89 28.98
N LEU A 543 -5.83 -9.83 29.26
CA LEU A 543 -5.30 -8.61 29.87
C LEU A 543 -4.88 -8.92 31.32
N LYS A 544 -3.59 -8.78 31.63
CA LYS A 544 -3.03 -9.16 32.94
C LYS A 544 -2.94 -8.02 33.94
N SER A 545 -2.72 -6.80 33.44
CA SER A 545 -2.57 -5.63 34.28
C SER A 545 -3.02 -4.35 33.60
N CYS A 546 -3.49 -3.38 34.38
CA CYS A 546 -3.84 -2.06 33.89
C CYS A 546 -3.51 -0.97 34.93
N ASP A 547 -2.75 0.04 34.53
CA ASP A 547 -2.39 1.18 35.38
C ASP A 547 -3.24 2.41 35.05
N LEU A 548 -4.30 2.62 35.84
CA LEU A 548 -5.21 3.77 35.73
C LEU A 548 -4.83 4.92 36.65
N SER A 549 -3.65 4.91 37.30
CA SER A 549 -3.27 5.90 38.33
C SER A 549 -3.39 7.36 37.88
N SER A 550 -3.22 7.61 36.58
CA SER A 550 -3.29 8.95 35.98
C SER A 550 -4.71 9.38 35.56
N CYS A 551 -5.69 8.47 35.58
CA CYS A 551 -7.05 8.67 35.08
C CYS A 551 -8.02 9.21 36.17
N SER A 552 -7.73 10.38 36.74
CA SER A 552 -8.45 10.90 37.93
C SER A 552 -9.86 11.46 37.69
N LYS A 553 -10.36 11.44 36.45
CA LYS A 553 -11.65 12.02 36.06
C LYS A 553 -12.75 11.00 35.76
N ILE A 554 -12.52 9.71 36.05
CA ILE A 554 -13.45 8.64 35.70
C ILE A 554 -14.75 8.76 36.51
N THR A 555 -15.85 9.01 35.80
CA THR A 555 -17.23 9.06 36.35
C THR A 555 -18.05 7.83 35.96
N SER A 556 -17.59 7.01 35.02
CA SER A 556 -18.28 5.80 34.59
C SER A 556 -17.30 4.64 34.38
N SER A 557 -17.55 3.52 35.04
CA SER A 557 -16.70 2.32 35.06
C SER A 557 -17.48 1.00 34.97
N GLU A 558 -18.78 1.05 34.65
CA GLU A 558 -19.62 -0.15 34.54
C GLU A 558 -18.97 -1.17 33.60
N SER A 559 -18.82 -2.42 34.07
CA SER A 559 -18.24 -3.52 33.29
C SER A 559 -16.84 -3.28 32.72
N LEU A 560 -16.07 -2.33 33.28
CA LEU A 560 -14.75 -1.93 32.78
C LEU A 560 -13.82 -3.12 32.45
N PHE A 561 -13.61 -4.01 33.42
CA PHE A 561 -12.80 -5.23 33.29
C PHE A 561 -13.64 -6.51 33.36
N ASP A 562 -14.96 -6.44 33.12
CA ASP A 562 -15.77 -7.65 33.18
C ASP A 562 -15.27 -8.68 32.16
N HIS A 563 -15.21 -9.96 32.56
CA HIS A 563 -14.62 -11.06 31.78
C HIS A 563 -13.12 -10.88 31.41
N CYS A 564 -12.35 -10.09 32.16
CA CYS A 564 -10.89 -10.09 32.10
C CYS A 564 -10.29 -11.22 32.96
N GLU A 565 -10.46 -12.47 32.52
CA GLU A 565 -10.14 -13.68 33.31
C GLU A 565 -8.64 -13.82 33.67
N ALA A 566 -7.74 -13.19 32.90
CA ALA A 566 -6.30 -13.18 33.18
C ALA A 566 -5.84 -12.02 34.07
N MET A 567 -6.72 -11.10 34.46
CA MET A 567 -6.35 -9.91 35.24
C MET A 567 -5.76 -10.31 36.58
N GLU A 568 -4.53 -9.88 36.86
CA GLU A 568 -3.82 -10.15 38.12
C GLU A 568 -3.66 -8.88 38.97
N GLU A 569 -3.47 -7.72 38.34
CA GLU A 569 -3.18 -6.46 39.04
C GLU A 569 -3.83 -5.25 38.36
N VAL A 570 -4.47 -4.39 39.16
CA VAL A 570 -4.96 -3.09 38.68
C VAL A 570 -4.49 -2.00 39.61
N LYS A 571 -3.97 -0.91 39.03
CA LYS A 571 -3.68 0.32 39.76
C LYS A 571 -4.78 1.34 39.51
N LEU A 572 -5.42 1.81 40.57
CA LEU A 572 -6.55 2.73 40.53
C LEU A 572 -6.10 4.19 40.61
N PRO A 573 -6.86 5.13 39.99
CA PRO A 573 -6.63 6.56 40.13
C PRO A 573 -6.97 7.08 41.53
N SER A 574 -6.61 8.34 41.80
CA SER A 574 -7.00 9.00 43.05
C SER A 574 -8.52 9.08 43.27
N LYS A 575 -9.28 9.16 42.16
CA LYS A 575 -10.73 9.23 42.11
C LYS A 575 -11.28 8.34 41.00
N ILE A 576 -12.23 7.49 41.35
CA ILE A 576 -13.02 6.68 40.41
C ILE A 576 -14.39 6.39 41.02
N VAL A 577 -15.43 6.39 40.17
CA VAL A 577 -16.77 5.92 40.57
C VAL A 577 -16.85 4.41 40.33
N LEU A 578 -16.97 3.61 41.41
CA LEU A 578 -17.01 2.16 41.34
C LEU A 578 -18.41 1.63 41.02
N GLN A 579 -18.66 1.32 39.75
CA GLN A 579 -19.96 0.83 39.27
C GLN A 579 -20.02 -0.71 39.16
N LYS A 580 -21.23 -1.24 39.00
CA LYS A 580 -21.47 -2.70 38.89
C LYS A 580 -20.58 -3.33 37.81
N TYR A 581 -20.12 -4.55 38.07
CA TYR A 581 -19.32 -5.38 37.18
C TYR A 581 -17.96 -4.81 36.77
N ALA A 582 -17.49 -3.69 37.32
CA ALA A 582 -16.20 -3.11 36.89
C ALA A 582 -15.03 -4.09 37.01
N PHE A 583 -15.12 -5.07 37.92
CA PHE A 583 -14.18 -6.20 38.09
C PHE A 583 -14.91 -7.56 38.03
N GLY A 584 -16.02 -7.64 37.30
CA GLY A 584 -16.75 -8.88 37.10
C GLY A 584 -15.86 -9.96 36.47
N SER A 585 -16.00 -11.21 36.91
CA SER A 585 -15.29 -12.36 36.34
C SER A 585 -13.74 -12.21 36.29
N CYS A 586 -13.15 -11.33 37.10
CA CYS A 586 -11.69 -11.15 37.23
C CYS A 586 -11.11 -12.24 38.13
N LEU A 587 -11.21 -13.50 37.72
CA LEU A 587 -10.98 -14.67 38.57
C LEU A 587 -9.54 -14.84 39.06
N LYS A 588 -8.56 -14.17 38.43
CA LYS A 588 -7.13 -14.22 38.79
C LYS A 588 -6.63 -12.97 39.49
N LEU A 589 -7.52 -12.04 39.85
CA LEU A 589 -7.11 -10.79 40.49
C LEU A 589 -6.41 -11.11 41.81
N LYS A 590 -5.18 -10.59 41.97
CA LYS A 590 -4.34 -10.78 43.16
C LYS A 590 -4.07 -9.46 43.86
N GLN A 591 -4.12 -8.35 43.14
CA GLN A 591 -3.77 -7.04 43.68
C GLN A 591 -4.62 -5.92 43.09
N ILE A 592 -5.08 -5.04 43.97
CA ILE A 592 -5.61 -3.72 43.64
C ILE A 592 -4.71 -2.71 44.34
N ASP A 593 -3.93 -1.97 43.57
CA ASP A 593 -3.15 -0.84 44.07
C ASP A 593 -4.01 0.42 44.02
N TRP A 594 -4.44 0.90 45.19
CA TRP A 594 -5.18 2.16 45.33
C TRP A 594 -4.43 3.15 46.23
N GLU A 595 -3.10 3.12 46.25
CA GLU A 595 -2.26 4.07 47.01
C GLU A 595 -2.58 5.54 46.71
N ALA A 596 -3.02 5.84 45.48
CA ALA A 596 -3.37 7.20 45.07
C ALA A 596 -4.69 7.71 45.64
N TYR A 597 -5.49 6.88 46.32
CA TYR A 597 -6.81 7.26 46.83
C TYR A 597 -6.73 8.52 47.70
N GLU A 598 -7.46 9.57 47.32
CA GLU A 598 -7.39 10.85 48.03
C GLU A 598 -8.45 11.02 49.13
N GLY A 599 -9.39 10.08 49.25
CA GLY A 599 -10.41 10.11 50.29
C GLY A 599 -9.88 9.66 51.64
N THR A 600 -10.50 10.16 52.71
CA THR A 600 -10.17 9.77 54.10
C THR A 600 -11.08 8.66 54.63
N GLN A 601 -12.18 8.35 53.92
CA GLN A 601 -13.15 7.32 54.29
C GLN A 601 -13.26 6.31 53.16
N ALA A 602 -13.40 5.02 53.47
CA ALA A 602 -13.60 4.00 52.45
C ALA A 602 -14.91 4.25 51.69
N PRO A 603 -14.89 4.27 50.34
CA PRO A 603 -16.07 4.56 49.55
C PRO A 603 -16.98 3.34 49.45
N ASP A 604 -18.29 3.55 49.41
CA ASP A 604 -19.25 2.50 49.05
C ASP A 604 -19.07 2.10 47.57
N PHE A 605 -19.41 0.86 47.26
CA PHE A 605 -19.44 0.36 45.88
C PHE A 605 -20.65 -0.52 45.60
N ALA A 606 -21.01 -0.68 44.32
CA ALA A 606 -22.13 -1.52 43.90
C ALA A 606 -21.93 -2.99 44.31
N LYS A 607 -22.94 -3.65 44.89
CA LYS A 607 -22.83 -5.06 45.37
C LYS A 607 -22.22 -6.02 44.35
N ASP A 608 -22.47 -5.79 43.07
CA ASP A 608 -22.01 -6.66 41.98
C ASP A 608 -20.73 -6.14 41.31
N LEU A 609 -19.98 -5.21 41.93
CA LEU A 609 -18.69 -4.68 41.42
C LEU A 609 -17.72 -5.82 41.04
N PHE A 610 -17.65 -6.85 41.88
CA PHE A 610 -16.78 -8.01 41.76
C PHE A 610 -17.57 -9.29 41.47
N GLN A 611 -18.62 -9.22 40.63
CA GLN A 611 -19.46 -10.39 40.36
C GLN A 611 -18.61 -11.60 39.95
N TYR A 612 -18.93 -12.78 40.51
CA TYR A 612 -18.22 -14.06 40.34
C TYR A 612 -16.83 -14.17 40.99
N VAL A 613 -16.26 -13.09 41.52
CA VAL A 613 -15.06 -13.15 42.36
C VAL A 613 -15.49 -13.46 43.79
N THR A 614 -15.00 -14.57 44.35
CA THR A 614 -15.45 -15.08 45.66
C THR A 614 -14.38 -15.06 46.74
N ASP A 615 -13.10 -15.20 46.39
CA ASP A 615 -11.98 -15.20 47.35
C ASP A 615 -11.35 -13.82 47.51
N PHE A 616 -12.07 -12.91 48.18
CA PHE A 616 -11.56 -11.56 48.46
C PHE A 616 -10.28 -11.54 49.30
N LYS A 617 -10.04 -12.56 50.14
CA LYS A 617 -8.85 -12.61 50.99
C LYS A 617 -7.57 -12.90 50.20
N ALA A 618 -7.67 -13.57 49.06
CA ALA A 618 -6.53 -13.72 48.14
C ALA A 618 -6.11 -12.40 47.47
N ILE A 619 -6.96 -11.37 47.49
CA ILE A 619 -6.68 -10.08 46.85
C ILE A 619 -6.05 -9.12 47.86
N ARG A 620 -4.84 -8.67 47.55
CA ARG A 620 -4.18 -7.56 48.26
C ARG A 620 -4.78 -6.24 47.82
N LEU A 621 -5.31 -5.46 48.76
CA LEU A 621 -5.78 -4.10 48.51
C LEU A 621 -4.83 -3.12 49.19
N ILE A 622 -4.06 -2.38 48.40
CA ILE A 622 -3.13 -1.36 48.88
C ILE A 622 -3.90 -0.04 48.96
N VAL A 623 -3.89 0.60 50.13
CA VAL A 623 -4.58 1.87 50.38
C VAL A 623 -3.65 2.84 51.10
N PRO A 624 -3.89 4.16 51.01
CA PRO A 624 -3.11 5.14 51.77
C PRO A 624 -3.22 4.88 53.27
N ASP A 625 -2.12 5.06 53.98
CA ASP A 625 -2.04 4.87 55.43
C ASP A 625 -3.13 5.65 56.19
N ALA A 626 -3.47 6.84 55.71
CA ALA A 626 -4.50 7.70 56.31
C ALA A 626 -5.93 7.19 56.16
N ALA A 627 -6.21 6.37 55.14
CA ALA A 627 -7.53 5.78 54.89
C ALA A 627 -7.64 4.34 55.41
N TYR A 628 -6.51 3.70 55.75
CA TYR A 628 -6.43 2.27 56.10
C TYR A 628 -7.45 1.85 57.15
N ASP A 629 -7.57 2.58 58.26
CA ASP A 629 -8.47 2.21 59.36
C ASP A 629 -9.94 2.28 58.93
N SER A 630 -10.30 3.21 58.04
CA SER A 630 -11.65 3.29 57.47
C SER A 630 -11.95 2.10 56.56
N PHE A 631 -11.00 1.69 55.71
CA PHE A 631 -11.13 0.47 54.89
C PHE A 631 -11.22 -0.79 55.75
N ALA A 632 -10.47 -0.86 56.86
CA ALA A 632 -10.50 -1.98 57.79
C ALA A 632 -11.83 -2.09 58.55
N ALA A 633 -12.50 -0.97 58.82
CA ALA A 633 -13.80 -0.92 59.48
C ALA A 633 -14.99 -1.15 58.51
N HIS A 634 -14.79 -1.00 57.20
CA HIS A 634 -15.86 -1.06 56.22
C HIS A 634 -16.36 -2.50 55.97
N ALA A 635 -17.68 -2.69 55.86
CA ALA A 635 -18.30 -4.02 55.77
C ALA A 635 -17.84 -4.86 54.57
N ASP A 636 -17.61 -4.22 53.42
CA ASP A 636 -17.15 -4.90 52.21
C ASP A 636 -15.62 -4.89 52.02
N TRP A 637 -14.94 -3.76 52.17
CA TRP A 637 -13.49 -3.68 51.98
C TRP A 637 -12.66 -4.48 53.00
N SER A 638 -13.16 -4.66 54.23
CA SER A 638 -12.49 -5.50 55.24
C SER A 638 -12.38 -6.98 54.84
N LYS A 639 -13.11 -7.42 53.81
CA LYS A 639 -13.03 -8.78 53.24
C LYS A 639 -11.72 -9.00 52.46
N PHE A 640 -11.03 -7.95 52.03
CA PHE A 640 -9.76 -8.04 51.32
C PHE A 640 -8.57 -8.25 52.28
N THR A 641 -7.40 -8.56 51.74
CA THR A 641 -6.13 -8.44 52.47
C THR A 641 -5.65 -7.00 52.36
N LEU A 642 -5.95 -6.17 53.36
CA LEU A 642 -5.58 -4.76 53.39
C LEU A 642 -4.08 -4.57 53.65
N VAL A 643 -3.46 -3.65 52.92
CA VAL A 643 -2.04 -3.32 53.03
C VAL A 643 -1.89 -1.80 53.05
N LYS A 644 -1.16 -1.27 54.03
CA LYS A 644 -0.77 0.15 54.06
C LYS A 644 0.22 0.43 52.95
N ALA A 645 0.01 1.48 52.16
CA ALA A 645 0.89 1.92 51.09
C ALA A 645 2.36 2.00 51.53
N SER A 646 2.63 2.56 52.72
CA SER A 646 3.99 2.66 53.28
C SER A 646 4.72 1.31 53.42
N THR A 647 3.97 0.22 53.54
CA THR A 647 4.47 -1.15 53.74
C THR A 647 4.32 -2.04 52.50
N ALA A 648 3.69 -1.57 51.43
CA ALA A 648 3.28 -2.40 50.29
C ALA A 648 4.42 -3.10 49.54
N GLY A 649 5.63 -2.51 49.56
CA GLY A 649 6.86 -3.06 48.98
C GLY A 649 7.73 -3.90 49.93
N ILE A 650 7.27 -4.11 51.16
CA ILE A 650 7.92 -4.95 52.16
C ILE A 650 7.25 -6.33 52.09
N GLY A 651 7.84 -7.22 51.30
CA GLY A 651 7.31 -8.59 51.21
C GLY A 651 7.40 -9.26 52.59
N ASN A 652 6.30 -9.81 53.08
CA ASN A 652 6.40 -10.94 53.99
C ASN A 652 7.10 -12.06 53.20
N THR A 653 8.37 -12.31 53.47
CA THR A 653 9.03 -13.53 53.03
C THR A 653 8.21 -14.70 53.60
N PRO A 654 7.64 -15.59 52.77
CA PRO A 654 7.13 -16.85 53.28
C PRO A 654 8.29 -17.53 54.03
N ALA A 655 8.02 -18.17 55.17
CA ALA A 655 9.02 -18.69 56.11
C ALA A 655 9.98 -19.79 55.55
N ASN A 656 10.08 -19.97 54.23
CA ASN A 656 10.72 -21.11 53.59
C ASN A 656 11.50 -20.80 52.30
N GLN A 657 11.96 -19.56 52.06
CA GLN A 657 12.94 -19.31 50.99
C GLN A 657 14.35 -19.09 51.56
N THR A 658 15.31 -19.80 50.99
CA THR A 658 16.75 -19.62 51.19
C THR A 658 17.17 -18.23 50.71
N PHE A 659 17.89 -17.48 51.55
CA PHE A 659 18.40 -16.15 51.22
C PHE A 659 19.20 -16.13 49.91
N ALA A 660 18.91 -15.19 49.02
CA ALA A 660 19.63 -15.00 47.76
C ALA A 660 20.63 -13.83 47.84
N PRO A 661 21.89 -14.00 47.41
CA PRO A 661 22.84 -12.89 47.31
C PRO A 661 22.35 -11.76 46.40
N GLY A 662 22.72 -10.51 46.70
CA GLY A 662 22.33 -9.38 45.87
C GLY A 662 22.92 -8.04 46.27
N LYS A 663 22.81 -7.08 45.35
CA LYS A 663 23.17 -5.67 45.60
C LYS A 663 22.07 -5.00 46.42
N VAL A 664 22.47 -4.28 47.45
CA VAL A 664 21.64 -3.48 48.34
C VAL A 664 21.78 -2.01 47.96
N TYR A 665 20.67 -1.31 47.86
CA TYR A 665 20.62 0.13 47.60
C TYR A 665 19.88 0.84 48.75
N ASN A 666 20.17 2.12 48.97
CA ASN A 666 19.36 2.95 49.86
C ASN A 666 18.07 3.40 49.15
N LEU A 667 17.17 4.08 49.86
CA LEU A 667 15.91 4.56 49.28
C LEU A 667 16.07 5.60 48.16
N SER A 668 17.22 6.27 48.06
CA SER A 668 17.56 7.15 46.93
C SER A 668 18.14 6.41 45.72
N GLY A 669 18.18 5.08 45.74
CA GLY A 669 18.71 4.26 44.65
C GLY A 669 20.24 4.22 44.58
N GLN A 670 20.94 4.75 45.58
CA GLN A 670 22.40 4.68 45.65
C GLN A 670 22.81 3.31 46.16
N TYR A 671 23.81 2.72 45.51
CA TYR A 671 24.40 1.45 45.94
C TYR A 671 25.01 1.58 47.34
N VAL A 672 24.66 0.63 48.22
CA VAL A 672 25.17 0.57 49.60
C VAL A 672 26.21 -0.53 49.72
N THR A 673 25.85 -1.76 49.39
CA THR A 673 26.76 -2.92 49.48
C THR A 673 26.22 -4.11 48.67
N THR A 674 26.95 -5.22 48.64
CA THR A 674 26.46 -6.53 48.18
C THR A 674 26.40 -7.47 49.39
N VAL A 675 25.28 -8.13 49.57
CA VAL A 675 25.07 -9.12 50.64
C VAL A 675 25.08 -10.52 50.05
N ASN A 676 25.77 -11.47 50.69
CA ASN A 676 25.86 -12.87 50.23
C ASN A 676 25.09 -13.83 51.16
N SER A 677 24.69 -13.35 52.33
CA SER A 677 23.90 -14.10 53.32
C SER A 677 22.96 -13.16 54.10
N GLU A 678 21.95 -13.73 54.76
CA GLU A 678 21.03 -12.98 55.63
C GLU A 678 21.77 -12.28 56.78
N LYS A 679 22.87 -12.88 57.24
CA LYS A 679 23.76 -12.28 58.23
C LYS A 679 24.41 -10.98 57.73
N ASP A 680 24.79 -10.91 56.46
CA ASP A 680 25.37 -9.70 55.87
C ASP A 680 24.34 -8.58 55.78
N LEU A 681 23.09 -8.92 55.47
CA LEU A 681 21.98 -7.96 55.44
C LEU A 681 21.69 -7.42 56.84
N ASN A 682 21.67 -8.29 57.85
CA ASN A 682 21.42 -7.91 59.26
C ASN A 682 22.56 -7.10 59.90
N ASN A 683 23.75 -7.05 59.28
CA ASN A 683 24.86 -6.22 59.74
C ASN A 683 24.80 -4.78 59.23
N LEU A 684 23.85 -4.44 58.36
CA LEU A 684 23.66 -3.07 57.92
C LEU A 684 23.12 -2.19 59.06
N PRO A 685 23.38 -0.88 59.05
CA PRO A 685 22.74 0.04 59.98
C PRO A 685 21.22 -0.08 59.92
N GLN A 686 20.55 0.07 61.07
CA GLN A 686 19.10 0.03 61.15
C GLN A 686 18.48 1.02 60.14
N GLY A 687 17.57 0.52 59.30
CA GLY A 687 17.04 1.31 58.20
C GLY A 687 16.31 0.49 57.15
N VAL A 688 15.83 1.17 56.11
CA VAL A 688 15.13 0.56 54.99
C VAL A 688 16.03 0.59 53.75
N TYR A 689 16.21 -0.57 53.14
CA TYR A 689 17.05 -0.75 51.96
C TYR A 689 16.27 -1.41 50.82
N ILE A 690 16.83 -1.40 49.62
CA ILE A 690 16.30 -2.10 48.44
C ILE A 690 17.23 -3.27 48.11
N LEU A 691 16.70 -4.50 48.15
CA LEU A 691 17.38 -5.73 47.72
C LEU A 691 16.48 -6.44 46.71
N HIS A 692 17.02 -6.77 45.52
CA HIS A 692 16.26 -7.32 44.39
C HIS A 692 15.00 -6.52 44.03
N GLY A 693 15.06 -5.19 44.14
CA GLY A 693 13.93 -4.30 43.86
C GLY A 693 12.84 -4.26 44.94
N ARG A 694 13.05 -4.91 46.10
CA ARG A 694 12.10 -4.94 47.22
C ARG A 694 12.63 -4.18 48.43
N LYS A 695 11.75 -3.51 49.17
CA LYS A 695 12.13 -2.85 50.43
C LYS A 695 12.35 -3.91 51.52
N VAL A 696 13.50 -3.87 52.18
CA VAL A 696 13.88 -4.73 53.31
C VAL A 696 14.22 -3.86 54.51
N ILE A 697 13.68 -4.22 55.68
CA ILE A 697 13.98 -3.55 56.95
C ILE A 697 15.10 -4.31 57.64
N VAL A 698 16.19 -3.62 57.93
CA VAL A 698 17.22 -4.10 58.86
C VAL A 698 16.87 -3.52 60.22
N ARG A 699 16.55 -4.41 61.17
CA ARG A 699 16.02 -4.05 62.49
C ARG A 699 17.09 -3.88 63.54
#